data_AF-A0A140KAV1-F1
#
_entry.id   AF-A0A140KAV1-F1
#
_cell.length_a   1.000
_cell.length_b   1.000
_cell.length_c   1.000
_cell.angle_alpha   90.00
_cell.angle_beta   90.00
_cell.angle_gamma   90.00
#
_symmetry.space_group_name_H-M   'P 1'
#
loop_
_entity.id
_entity.type
_entity.pdbx_description
1 polymer ?
#
loop_
_entity_poly.entity_id
_entity_poly.type
_entity_poly.pdbx_seq_one_letter_code
_entity_poly.pdbx_strand_id
1 'polypeptide(L)'
;MQTSEKKLCLIYANCQRDLIKAHLELSSEFTANYEFVSIPYHFKAVQTNFIIPNEIIIKTGLFIYQPIADTYGQQSTASIINRLPANCHKISFPYIYFKGYHPQFTKLDSNNLQQRFINDGSNLNDINIISLVKQGYTNEEILELIGDENFYTLEFLQQNLNHTLQELSERECVTDIKIVDFIRSHYQQNYLFYIPAHPANLIGLEVTNQILAKLNFNPLTQSHHEEQLATFRIPIYPSVIKHLNLQFGNKLIKYKPLSFMNDELDFNTCSQRYIETYHQLLAQKNQSINSLSLSIPAMKSVNNSPLRISIIGGSNSLMRNGYTKYLSENLSHAIERPVNLNYFALGGVTNLFGAIQNIRNNAPQKSDLILFEYCVNDRKAISQGKYSIKLAGRTLEGFIRRTKTINPNCRIIILIFGTNSSEYYDNCCQVSALYEAIAKRYDIPVINISEILLKTQGIKFIKSLYEPKDNAHYSRAKGVQIVSQIITQEIINRNLLAQPTRKLEDCYRIYANNLQYLKFTRKFDEQSLQGDYERSVFKNSLFDESIYTLKQGSTLNLNLKGQLLGLIIKSDWYDGFFQVKFGEQSIVTSSFSEWVQSPESANLNLITLPYQKFSFSKEPQPLSISVCPNPPDKFELDWHKMLPQVSSSEWKLNIAGIAYLGEII
;
A
#
# COMPACT_ATOMS: atom_id res chain seq x y z
N MET A 1 19.44 -62.44 -9.27
CA MET A 1 19.79 -61.02 -9.08
C MET A 1 18.69 -60.39 -8.24
N GLN A 2 18.96 -60.08 -6.96
CA GLN A 2 18.03 -59.31 -6.14
C GLN A 2 17.96 -57.90 -6.74
N THR A 3 16.83 -57.55 -7.34
CA THR A 3 16.51 -56.17 -7.71
C THR A 3 16.47 -55.35 -6.41
N SER A 4 17.48 -54.51 -6.19
CA SER A 4 17.47 -53.55 -5.09
C SER A 4 16.22 -52.67 -5.25
N GLU A 5 15.37 -52.62 -4.24
CA GLU A 5 14.14 -51.83 -4.26
C GLU A 5 14.48 -50.33 -4.46
N LYS A 6 13.86 -49.68 -5.45
CA LYS A 6 14.12 -48.27 -5.76
C LYS A 6 13.69 -47.40 -4.58
N LYS A 7 14.44 -46.32 -4.33
CA LYS A 7 14.08 -45.35 -3.29
C LYS A 7 13.04 -44.36 -3.82
N LEU A 8 12.09 -43.95 -2.97
CA LEU A 8 11.14 -42.91 -3.37
C LEU A 8 11.82 -41.54 -3.48
N CYS A 9 11.62 -40.88 -4.62
CA CYS A 9 11.92 -39.48 -4.87
C CYS A 9 10.64 -38.64 -4.76
N LEU A 10 10.60 -37.76 -3.76
CA LEU A 10 9.51 -36.84 -3.51
C LEU A 10 9.92 -35.43 -3.97
N ILE A 11 9.25 -34.90 -4.99
CA ILE A 11 9.47 -33.51 -5.43
C ILE A 11 8.34 -32.60 -4.95
N TYR A 12 8.65 -31.69 -4.02
CA TYR A 12 7.71 -30.71 -3.46
C TYR A 12 8.00 -29.30 -3.98
N ALA A 13 7.43 -28.97 -5.13
CA ALA A 13 7.63 -27.71 -5.84
C ALA A 13 6.35 -27.27 -6.59
N ASN A 14 6.41 -26.12 -7.25
CA ASN A 14 5.37 -25.63 -8.17
C ASN A 14 5.42 -26.40 -9.52
N CYS A 15 4.88 -25.81 -10.59
CA CYS A 15 4.95 -26.37 -11.96
C CYS A 15 6.38 -26.70 -12.44
N GLN A 16 7.42 -26.03 -11.91
CA GLN A 16 8.83 -26.31 -12.21
C GLN A 16 9.26 -27.71 -11.78
N ARG A 17 8.51 -28.37 -10.89
CA ARG A 17 8.69 -29.80 -10.61
C ARG A 17 8.72 -30.62 -11.89
N ASP A 18 7.80 -30.37 -12.81
CA ASP A 18 7.61 -31.25 -13.97
C ASP A 18 8.78 -31.06 -14.94
N LEU A 19 9.29 -29.83 -15.05
CA LEU A 19 10.55 -29.54 -15.76
C LEU A 19 11.72 -30.36 -15.18
N ILE A 20 11.90 -30.35 -13.86
CA ILE A 20 13.00 -31.09 -13.21
C ILE A 20 12.80 -32.61 -13.31
N LYS A 21 11.57 -33.09 -13.11
CA LYS A 21 11.22 -34.51 -13.23
C LYS A 21 11.56 -35.05 -14.62
N ALA A 22 11.13 -34.36 -15.67
CA ALA A 22 11.36 -34.78 -17.05
C ALA A 22 12.84 -34.87 -17.41
N HIS A 23 13.68 -33.98 -16.87
CA HIS A 23 15.14 -34.04 -17.08
C HIS A 23 15.77 -35.17 -16.26
N LEU A 24 15.38 -35.36 -15.00
CA LEU A 24 15.89 -36.47 -14.17
C LEU A 24 15.57 -37.84 -14.78
N GLU A 25 14.44 -37.98 -15.48
CA GLU A 25 14.05 -39.20 -16.21
C GLU A 25 15.01 -39.55 -17.36
N LEU A 26 15.80 -38.60 -17.87
CA LEU A 26 16.83 -38.84 -18.89
C LEU A 26 18.08 -39.52 -18.33
N SER A 27 18.29 -39.48 -16.99
CA SER A 27 19.44 -40.11 -16.36
C SER A 27 19.15 -41.59 -16.07
N SER A 28 19.88 -42.49 -16.73
CA SER A 28 19.80 -43.94 -16.48
C SER A 28 20.23 -44.30 -15.06
N GLU A 29 21.24 -43.62 -14.52
CA GLU A 29 21.68 -43.79 -13.12
C GLU A 29 20.60 -43.35 -12.14
N PHE A 30 19.95 -42.21 -12.38
CA PHE A 30 18.86 -41.74 -11.53
C PHE A 30 17.68 -42.73 -11.55
N THR A 31 17.20 -43.10 -12.73
CA THR A 31 16.04 -43.98 -12.90
C THR A 31 16.29 -45.42 -12.43
N ALA A 32 17.54 -45.87 -12.35
CA ALA A 32 17.92 -47.13 -11.73
C ALA A 32 17.80 -47.11 -10.20
N ASN A 33 18.00 -45.95 -9.56
CA ASN A 33 18.06 -45.81 -8.10
C ASN A 33 16.78 -45.24 -7.46
N TYR A 34 16.01 -44.45 -8.21
CA TYR A 34 14.86 -43.71 -7.68
C TYR A 34 13.58 -43.92 -8.50
N GLU A 35 12.44 -43.82 -7.82
CA GLU A 35 11.11 -43.75 -8.44
C GLU A 35 10.33 -42.55 -7.91
N PHE A 36 9.58 -41.87 -8.76
CA PHE A 36 8.87 -40.65 -8.38
C PHE A 36 7.55 -40.93 -7.67
N VAL A 37 7.26 -40.11 -6.67
CA VAL A 37 5.95 -40.11 -6.00
C VAL A 37 5.06 -39.00 -6.56
N SER A 38 3.81 -39.34 -6.89
CA SER A 38 2.81 -38.36 -7.30
C SER A 38 2.15 -37.71 -6.10
N ILE A 39 2.30 -36.39 -5.99
CA ILE A 39 1.60 -35.53 -5.02
C ILE A 39 1.11 -34.25 -5.74
N PRO A 40 0.15 -33.50 -5.16
CA PRO A 40 -0.18 -32.17 -5.68
C PRO A 40 1.04 -31.23 -5.69
N TYR A 41 1.05 -30.24 -6.59
CA TYR A 41 2.02 -29.12 -6.48
C TYR A 41 1.91 -28.43 -5.14
N HIS A 42 2.99 -27.82 -4.65
CA HIS A 42 2.99 -27.21 -3.30
C HIS A 42 1.88 -26.15 -3.12
N PHE A 43 1.52 -25.41 -4.18
CA PHE A 43 0.54 -24.33 -4.05
C PHE A 43 -0.86 -24.91 -3.91
N LYS A 44 -1.12 -26.02 -4.60
CA LYS A 44 -2.37 -26.77 -4.49
C LYS A 44 -2.43 -27.47 -3.13
N ALA A 45 -1.31 -28.04 -2.68
CA ALA A 45 -1.23 -28.67 -1.37
C ALA A 45 -1.54 -27.68 -0.24
N VAL A 46 -0.99 -26.47 -0.29
CA VAL A 46 -1.33 -25.38 0.64
C VAL A 46 -2.80 -24.99 0.53
N GLN A 47 -3.33 -24.79 -0.68
CA GLN A 47 -4.74 -24.40 -0.88
C GLN A 47 -5.74 -25.43 -0.36
N THR A 48 -5.42 -26.72 -0.48
CA THR A 48 -6.32 -27.81 -0.07
C THR A 48 -5.96 -28.38 1.31
N ASN A 49 -5.02 -27.78 2.04
CA ASN A 49 -4.44 -28.32 3.27
C ASN A 49 -4.02 -29.79 3.14
N PHE A 50 -3.52 -30.18 1.96
CA PHE A 50 -3.05 -31.54 1.72
C PHE A 50 -1.83 -31.82 2.61
N ILE A 51 -1.87 -32.92 3.35
CA ILE A 51 -0.74 -33.38 4.17
C ILE A 51 -0.16 -34.59 3.45
N ILE A 52 1.15 -34.61 3.22
CA ILE A 52 1.82 -35.75 2.60
C ILE A 52 1.62 -36.97 3.51
N PRO A 53 1.06 -38.07 3.00
CA PRO A 53 0.82 -39.28 3.79
C PRO A 53 2.10 -39.85 4.43
N ASN A 54 1.98 -40.40 5.64
CA ASN A 54 3.14 -40.90 6.39
C ASN A 54 3.82 -42.06 5.68
N GLU A 55 3.06 -42.92 5.01
CA GLU A 55 3.55 -44.06 4.23
C GLU A 55 4.48 -43.64 3.07
N ILE A 56 4.28 -42.44 2.51
CA ILE A 56 5.17 -41.84 1.51
C ILE A 56 6.40 -41.27 2.21
N ILE A 57 6.19 -40.50 3.27
CA ILE A 57 7.25 -39.81 4.01
C ILE A 57 8.31 -40.81 4.51
N ILE A 58 7.91 -41.89 5.18
CA ILE A 58 8.85 -42.86 5.79
C ILE A 58 9.66 -43.65 4.75
N LYS A 59 9.16 -43.75 3.51
CA LYS A 59 9.83 -44.44 2.39
C LYS A 59 10.63 -43.48 1.50
N THR A 60 10.52 -42.17 1.71
CA THR A 60 11.21 -41.15 0.91
C THR A 60 12.71 -41.20 1.15
N GLY A 61 13.48 -41.63 0.15
CA GLY A 61 14.95 -41.66 0.18
C GLY A 61 15.59 -40.41 -0.42
N LEU A 62 14.86 -39.65 -1.23
CA LEU A 62 15.28 -38.37 -1.80
C LEU A 62 14.11 -37.37 -1.78
N PHE A 63 14.36 -36.19 -1.24
CA PHE A 63 13.43 -35.08 -1.17
C PHE A 63 14.00 -33.87 -1.92
N ILE A 64 13.40 -33.53 -3.06
CA ILE A 64 13.75 -32.36 -3.87
C ILE A 64 12.67 -31.29 -3.66
N TYR A 65 13.02 -30.06 -3.28
CA TYR A 65 11.99 -29.10 -2.88
C TYR A 65 12.33 -27.64 -3.12
N GLN A 66 11.26 -26.84 -3.24
CA GLN A 66 11.33 -25.39 -3.10
C GLN A 66 10.96 -24.99 -1.66
N PRO A 67 11.71 -24.09 -1.00
CA PRO A 67 11.38 -23.66 0.35
C PRO A 67 9.98 -23.03 0.45
N ILE A 68 9.20 -23.46 1.44
CA ILE A 68 7.87 -22.95 1.79
C ILE A 68 7.88 -22.56 3.26
N ALA A 69 7.43 -21.33 3.55
CA ALA A 69 7.47 -20.72 4.87
C ALA A 69 6.68 -21.47 5.94
N ASP A 70 7.12 -21.33 7.20
CA ASP A 70 6.51 -21.99 8.37
C ASP A 70 5.06 -21.56 8.63
N THR A 71 4.63 -20.40 8.10
CA THR A 71 3.25 -19.91 8.21
C THR A 71 2.22 -20.86 7.60
N TYR A 72 2.66 -21.81 6.76
CA TYR A 72 1.80 -22.83 6.14
C TYR A 72 1.70 -24.13 6.95
N GLY A 73 2.15 -24.15 8.22
CA GLY A 73 1.91 -25.27 9.14
C GLY A 73 2.45 -26.60 8.61
N GLN A 74 1.58 -27.61 8.50
CA GLN A 74 1.94 -28.97 8.05
C GLN A 74 2.44 -29.04 6.60
N GLN A 75 2.18 -28.00 5.79
CA GLN A 75 2.64 -27.87 4.41
C GLN A 75 3.97 -27.11 4.28
N SER A 76 4.49 -26.57 5.39
CA SER A 76 5.80 -25.92 5.42
C SER A 76 6.93 -26.91 5.18
N THR A 77 8.03 -26.42 4.60
CA THR A 77 9.21 -27.24 4.35
C THR A 77 9.79 -27.79 5.64
N ALA A 78 9.87 -26.98 6.71
CA ALA A 78 10.38 -27.43 8.01
C ALA A 78 9.54 -28.58 8.59
N SER A 79 8.21 -28.48 8.51
CA SER A 79 7.31 -29.54 8.99
C SER A 79 7.48 -30.85 8.21
N ILE A 80 7.68 -30.77 6.89
CA ILE A 80 7.91 -31.97 6.07
C ILE A 80 9.28 -32.58 6.39
N ILE A 81 10.33 -31.75 6.45
CA ILE A 81 11.70 -32.20 6.75
C ILE A 81 11.78 -32.92 8.10
N ASN A 82 11.07 -32.43 9.12
CA ASN A 82 11.05 -33.03 10.46
C ASN A 82 10.41 -34.43 10.50
N ARG A 83 9.62 -34.78 9.48
CA ARG A 83 8.97 -36.09 9.37
C ARG A 83 9.75 -37.06 8.48
N LEU A 84 10.70 -36.57 7.68
CA LEU A 84 11.49 -37.41 6.78
C LEU A 84 12.47 -38.32 7.56
N PRO A 85 12.78 -39.51 7.04
CA PRO A 85 13.81 -40.39 7.58
C PRO A 85 15.18 -39.69 7.71
N ALA A 86 15.97 -40.09 8.71
CA ALA A 86 17.31 -39.52 8.93
C ALA A 86 18.26 -39.72 7.74
N ASN A 87 18.08 -40.82 6.99
CA ASN A 87 18.86 -41.15 5.80
C ASN A 87 18.30 -40.57 4.48
N CYS A 88 17.24 -39.75 4.55
CA CYS A 88 16.67 -39.08 3.38
C CYS A 88 17.61 -37.98 2.88
N HIS A 89 18.01 -38.06 1.60
CA HIS A 89 18.77 -36.99 0.95
C HIS A 89 17.84 -35.82 0.66
N LYS A 90 18.29 -34.59 0.95
CA LYS A 90 17.48 -33.38 0.81
C LYS A 90 18.22 -32.43 -0.11
N ILE A 91 17.56 -32.01 -1.20
CA ILE A 91 18.14 -31.09 -2.18
C ILE A 91 17.13 -29.98 -2.47
N SER A 92 17.49 -28.75 -2.13
CA SER A 92 16.64 -27.58 -2.29
C SER A 92 16.99 -26.76 -3.54
N PHE A 93 15.99 -26.20 -4.21
CA PHE A 93 16.19 -25.27 -5.33
C PHE A 93 15.28 -24.05 -5.17
N PRO A 94 15.67 -22.88 -5.69
CA PRO A 94 14.90 -21.66 -5.49
C PRO A 94 13.58 -21.70 -6.29
N TYR A 95 12.66 -20.80 -5.96
CA TYR A 95 11.60 -20.42 -6.91
C TYR A 95 12.27 -19.67 -8.07
N ILE A 96 12.50 -20.37 -9.17
CA ILE A 96 13.24 -19.83 -10.31
C ILE A 96 12.33 -18.86 -11.05
N TYR A 97 12.75 -17.61 -11.19
CA TYR A 97 11.99 -16.62 -11.92
C TYR A 97 12.90 -15.56 -12.52
N PHE A 98 12.46 -14.92 -13.60
CA PHE A 98 13.23 -13.88 -14.28
C PHE A 98 12.30 -12.92 -15.02
N LYS A 99 12.31 -11.64 -14.64
CA LYS A 99 11.49 -10.60 -15.28
C LYS A 99 12.22 -9.81 -16.38
N GLY A 100 13.44 -10.18 -16.72
CA GLY A 100 14.26 -9.40 -17.67
C GLY A 100 13.63 -9.28 -19.06
N TYR A 101 12.96 -10.34 -19.55
CA TYR A 101 12.29 -10.32 -20.86
C TYR A 101 10.89 -9.69 -20.85
N HIS A 102 10.29 -9.59 -19.66
CA HIS A 102 8.87 -9.31 -19.50
C HIS A 102 8.62 -8.24 -18.42
N PRO A 103 9.28 -7.06 -18.47
CA PRO A 103 9.12 -6.01 -17.46
C PRO A 103 7.68 -5.49 -17.35
N GLN A 104 6.91 -5.61 -18.43
CA GLN A 104 5.52 -5.19 -18.49
C GLN A 104 4.56 -6.08 -17.69
N PHE A 105 5.00 -7.27 -17.28
CA PHE A 105 4.12 -8.22 -16.58
C PHE A 105 4.32 -8.21 -15.06
N THR A 106 3.24 -7.94 -14.33
CA THR A 106 3.20 -7.96 -12.86
C THR A 106 2.09 -8.85 -12.32
N LYS A 107 2.25 -9.33 -11.08
CA LYS A 107 1.16 -10.00 -10.34
C LYS A 107 0.20 -8.92 -9.83
N LEU A 108 -1.06 -8.99 -10.22
CA LEU A 108 -2.10 -8.17 -9.59
C LEU A 108 -2.36 -8.62 -8.15
N ASP A 109 -2.71 -7.64 -7.31
CA ASP A 109 -3.09 -7.86 -5.92
C ASP A 109 -4.33 -8.76 -5.84
N SER A 110 -4.23 -9.79 -5.00
CA SER A 110 -5.20 -10.87 -4.73
C SER A 110 -6.64 -10.43 -4.41
N ASN A 111 -6.86 -9.13 -4.16
CA ASN A 111 -8.17 -8.55 -3.85
C ASN A 111 -9.07 -8.32 -5.08
N ASN A 112 -8.54 -8.35 -6.32
CA ASN A 112 -9.34 -8.25 -7.55
C ASN A 112 -9.64 -9.65 -8.13
N LEU A 113 -10.41 -10.45 -7.38
CA LEU A 113 -10.78 -11.83 -7.72
C LEU A 113 -11.51 -11.99 -9.08
N GLN A 114 -11.91 -10.90 -9.73
CA GLN A 114 -12.60 -10.91 -11.04
C GLN A 114 -11.71 -10.50 -12.23
N GLN A 115 -10.43 -10.14 -12.04
CA GLN A 115 -9.46 -9.95 -13.14
C GLN A 115 -8.57 -11.19 -13.31
N ARG A 116 -9.20 -12.37 -13.21
CA ARG A 116 -8.56 -13.65 -13.50
C ARG A 116 -8.51 -13.83 -15.00
N PHE A 117 -7.38 -13.50 -15.62
CA PHE A 117 -7.11 -13.99 -16.97
C PHE A 117 -6.86 -15.50 -16.97
N ILE A 118 -6.50 -16.11 -15.83
CA ILE A 118 -5.97 -17.47 -15.80
C ILE A 118 -6.15 -18.13 -14.42
N ASN A 119 -6.57 -19.39 -14.41
CA ASN A 119 -6.77 -20.23 -13.22
C ASN A 119 -5.58 -21.19 -12.95
N ASP A 120 -4.36 -20.82 -13.35
CA ASP A 120 -3.15 -21.66 -13.21
C ASP A 120 -2.10 -21.13 -12.22
N GLY A 121 -2.35 -19.97 -11.60
CA GLY A 121 -1.45 -19.36 -10.62
C GLY A 121 -0.47 -18.31 -11.17
N SER A 122 -0.52 -17.98 -12.46
CA SER A 122 0.39 -16.99 -13.05
C SER A 122 -0.11 -15.52 -12.99
N ASN A 123 -1.42 -15.24 -13.01
CA ASN A 123 -2.04 -13.89 -12.86
C ASN A 123 -1.29 -12.73 -13.59
N LEU A 124 -0.74 -13.00 -14.78
CA LEU A 124 0.09 -12.04 -15.50
C LEU A 124 -0.78 -11.06 -16.29
N ASN A 125 -0.52 -9.78 -16.10
CA ASN A 125 -1.18 -8.67 -16.78
C ASN A 125 -0.15 -7.70 -17.33
N ASP A 126 -0.36 -7.22 -18.56
CA ASP A 126 0.48 -6.21 -19.18
C ASP A 126 0.14 -4.82 -18.63
N ILE A 127 0.99 -4.30 -17.74
CA ILE A 127 0.75 -3.03 -17.06
C ILE A 127 0.78 -1.84 -18.02
N ASN A 128 1.54 -1.92 -19.11
CA ASN A 128 1.64 -0.82 -20.07
C ASN A 128 0.36 -0.72 -20.87
N ILE A 129 -0.12 -1.85 -21.43
CA ILE A 129 -1.38 -1.90 -22.16
C ILE A 129 -2.52 -1.44 -21.25
N ILE A 130 -2.59 -1.96 -20.02
CA ILE A 130 -3.61 -1.55 -19.05
C ILE A 130 -3.56 -0.05 -18.77
N SER A 131 -2.35 0.51 -18.60
CA SER A 131 -2.15 1.92 -18.33
C SER A 131 -2.59 2.77 -19.53
N LEU A 132 -2.16 2.42 -20.74
CA LEU A 132 -2.47 3.16 -21.96
C LEU A 132 -3.96 3.10 -22.32
N VAL A 133 -4.61 1.93 -22.19
CA VAL A 133 -6.06 1.85 -22.36
C VAL A 133 -6.79 2.73 -21.34
N LYS A 134 -6.38 2.71 -20.06
CA LYS A 134 -6.97 3.61 -19.04
C LYS A 134 -6.73 5.09 -19.34
N GLN A 135 -5.63 5.43 -20.00
CA GLN A 135 -5.32 6.79 -20.42
C GLN A 135 -6.12 7.23 -21.66
N GLY A 136 -6.83 6.32 -22.31
CA GLY A 136 -7.73 6.60 -23.44
C GLY A 136 -7.04 6.60 -24.80
N TYR A 137 -5.87 5.95 -24.92
CA TYR A 137 -5.21 5.73 -26.21
C TYR A 137 -6.03 4.76 -27.06
N THR A 138 -6.02 4.93 -28.38
CA THR A 138 -6.65 3.99 -29.32
C THR A 138 -5.82 2.72 -29.45
N ASN A 139 -6.42 1.64 -29.96
CA ASN A 139 -5.70 0.38 -30.17
C ASN A 139 -4.45 0.57 -31.03
N GLU A 140 -4.57 1.38 -32.09
CA GLU A 140 -3.48 1.69 -33.02
C GLU A 140 -2.35 2.47 -32.31
N GLU A 141 -2.68 3.50 -31.53
CA GLU A 141 -1.70 4.27 -30.76
C GLU A 141 -0.98 3.39 -29.73
N ILE A 142 -1.71 2.49 -29.07
CA ILE A 142 -1.11 1.57 -28.10
C ILE A 142 -0.13 0.64 -28.79
N LEU A 143 -0.52 0.04 -29.92
CA LEU A 143 0.32 -0.86 -30.70
C LEU A 143 1.59 -0.15 -31.20
N GLU A 144 1.45 1.09 -31.68
CA GLU A 144 2.58 1.91 -32.08
C GLU A 144 3.54 2.17 -30.92
N LEU A 145 3.02 2.59 -29.75
CA LEU A 145 3.82 2.89 -28.57
C LEU A 145 4.58 1.66 -28.06
N ILE A 146 3.91 0.53 -27.84
CA ILE A 146 4.56 -0.67 -27.29
C ILE A 146 5.46 -1.37 -28.31
N GLY A 147 5.21 -1.11 -29.60
CA GLY A 147 6.04 -1.55 -30.72
C GLY A 147 7.30 -0.70 -30.90
N ASP A 148 7.37 0.49 -30.30
CA ASP A 148 8.56 1.35 -30.37
C ASP A 148 9.75 0.67 -29.70
N GLU A 149 10.84 0.59 -30.45
CA GLU A 149 12.13 0.10 -29.99
C GLU A 149 12.76 0.92 -28.85
N ASN A 150 12.23 2.10 -28.55
CA ASN A 150 12.68 2.97 -27.47
C ASN A 150 11.60 3.19 -26.40
N PHE A 151 10.51 2.42 -26.42
CA PHE A 151 9.44 2.48 -25.42
C PHE A 151 10.00 2.37 -23.99
N TYR A 152 10.88 1.37 -23.77
CA TYR A 152 11.70 1.28 -22.57
C TYR A 152 13.10 1.80 -22.83
N THR A 153 13.65 2.54 -21.87
CA THR A 153 15.05 2.98 -21.94
C THR A 153 16.01 1.86 -21.52
N LEU A 154 17.25 1.92 -22.01
CA LEU A 154 18.32 1.02 -21.59
C LEU A 154 18.52 1.03 -20.07
N GLU A 155 18.50 2.22 -19.45
CA GLU A 155 18.70 2.38 -18.01
C GLU A 155 17.59 1.67 -17.21
N PHE A 156 16.33 1.86 -17.60
CA PHE A 156 15.20 1.17 -16.96
C PHE A 156 15.36 -0.36 -17.04
N LEU A 157 15.74 -0.87 -18.22
CA LEU A 157 15.88 -2.30 -18.43
C LEU A 157 17.07 -2.90 -17.69
N GLN A 158 18.19 -2.19 -17.60
CA GLN A 158 19.33 -2.58 -16.78
C GLN A 158 18.97 -2.63 -15.29
N GLN A 159 18.21 -1.64 -14.80
CA GLN A 159 17.72 -1.64 -13.42
C GLN A 159 16.78 -2.82 -13.15
N ASN A 160 15.81 -3.09 -14.05
CA ASN A 160 14.92 -4.24 -13.94
C ASN A 160 15.68 -5.58 -13.96
N LEU A 161 16.68 -5.70 -14.84
CA LEU A 161 17.54 -6.89 -14.93
C LEU A 161 18.33 -7.11 -13.63
N ASN A 162 18.99 -6.07 -13.12
CA ASN A 162 19.75 -6.15 -11.87
C ASN A 162 18.84 -6.51 -10.71
N HIS A 163 17.66 -5.89 -10.63
CA HIS A 163 16.69 -6.15 -9.58
C HIS A 163 16.19 -7.60 -9.60
N THR A 164 15.80 -8.14 -10.77
CA THR A 164 15.31 -9.53 -10.85
C THR A 164 16.40 -10.56 -10.55
N LEU A 165 17.66 -10.28 -10.91
CA LEU A 165 18.77 -11.17 -10.58
C LEU A 165 19.15 -11.08 -9.10
N GLN A 166 19.05 -9.90 -8.49
CA GLN A 166 19.29 -9.71 -7.07
C GLN A 166 18.25 -10.45 -6.21
N GLU A 167 16.96 -10.28 -6.48
CA GLU A 167 15.91 -10.97 -5.70
C GLU A 167 16.00 -12.50 -5.89
N LEU A 168 16.38 -13.01 -7.07
CA LEU A 168 16.67 -14.44 -7.23
C LEU A 168 17.93 -14.88 -6.46
N SER A 169 18.99 -14.06 -6.43
CA SER A 169 20.21 -14.30 -5.66
C SER A 169 19.92 -14.43 -4.16
N GLU A 170 19.09 -13.53 -3.62
CA GLU A 170 18.63 -13.58 -2.23
C GLU A 170 17.83 -14.85 -1.93
N ARG A 171 17.06 -15.37 -2.89
CA ARG A 171 16.30 -16.61 -2.71
C ARG A 171 17.17 -17.85 -2.78
N GLU A 172 18.09 -17.89 -3.74
CA GLU A 172 18.95 -19.04 -3.90
C GLU A 172 20.03 -19.12 -2.84
N CYS A 173 20.32 -18.06 -2.08
CA CYS A 173 21.38 -18.07 -1.05
C CYS A 173 21.22 -19.21 -0.03
N VAL A 174 19.97 -19.55 0.33
CA VAL A 174 19.63 -20.64 1.28
C VAL A 174 19.32 -21.99 0.62
N THR A 175 19.44 -22.12 -0.70
CA THR A 175 19.15 -23.36 -1.43
C THR A 175 20.41 -24.09 -1.90
N ASP A 176 20.29 -25.38 -2.18
CA ASP A 176 21.38 -26.23 -2.67
C ASP A 176 21.80 -25.90 -4.09
N ILE A 177 20.82 -25.59 -4.94
CA ILE A 177 21.00 -25.27 -6.36
C ILE A 177 21.09 -23.76 -6.54
N LYS A 178 22.03 -23.29 -7.36
CA LYS A 178 22.25 -21.87 -7.71
C LYS A 178 22.14 -21.68 -9.22
N ILE A 179 21.38 -20.68 -9.68
CA ILE A 179 21.06 -20.51 -11.11
C ILE A 179 21.31 -19.09 -11.62
N VAL A 180 21.50 -18.10 -10.73
CA VAL A 180 21.66 -16.69 -11.13
C VAL A 180 22.83 -16.47 -12.08
N ASP A 181 23.98 -17.09 -11.83
CA ASP A 181 25.17 -16.93 -12.67
C ASP A 181 24.98 -17.53 -14.06
N PHE A 182 24.29 -18.67 -14.16
CA PHE A 182 23.91 -19.26 -15.44
C PHE A 182 22.98 -18.32 -16.21
N ILE A 183 21.94 -17.79 -15.57
CA ILE A 183 21.01 -16.85 -16.20
C ILE A 183 21.78 -15.60 -16.67
N ARG A 184 22.62 -15.00 -15.82
CA ARG A 184 23.39 -13.80 -16.14
C ARG A 184 24.29 -13.99 -17.36
N SER A 185 24.89 -15.18 -17.50
CA SER A 185 25.81 -15.48 -18.61
C SER A 185 25.11 -15.88 -19.92
N HIS A 186 23.82 -16.26 -19.88
CA HIS A 186 23.12 -16.84 -21.03
C HIS A 186 21.87 -16.08 -21.48
N TYR A 187 21.36 -15.10 -20.70
CA TYR A 187 20.06 -14.48 -20.98
C TYR A 187 20.01 -13.71 -22.31
N GLN A 188 21.15 -13.27 -22.84
CA GLN A 188 21.20 -12.55 -24.12
C GLN A 188 21.20 -13.50 -25.31
N GLN A 189 21.86 -14.66 -25.16
CA GLN A 189 22.11 -15.62 -26.23
C GLN A 189 20.97 -16.64 -26.36
N ASN A 190 20.34 -16.99 -25.24
CA ASN A 190 19.35 -18.07 -25.16
C ASN A 190 18.01 -17.57 -24.64
N TYR A 191 16.91 -18.11 -25.15
CA TYR A 191 15.57 -17.79 -24.65
C TYR A 191 15.26 -18.61 -23.40
N LEU A 192 15.61 -18.07 -22.22
CA LEU A 192 15.60 -18.83 -20.97
C LEU A 192 14.24 -18.91 -20.26
N PHE A 193 13.27 -18.03 -20.58
CA PHE A 193 12.00 -17.91 -19.86
C PHE A 193 10.87 -17.51 -20.80
N TYR A 194 9.79 -18.30 -20.82
CA TYR A 194 8.64 -18.04 -21.70
C TYR A 194 7.62 -17.08 -21.10
N ILE A 195 7.51 -17.14 -19.77
CA ILE A 195 6.88 -16.17 -18.88
C ILE A 195 7.77 -16.06 -17.63
N PRO A 196 7.63 -15.05 -16.76
CA PRO A 196 8.59 -14.83 -15.67
C PRO A 196 8.85 -16.04 -14.76
N ALA A 197 7.88 -16.94 -14.59
CA ALA A 197 7.99 -18.13 -13.72
C ALA A 197 8.12 -19.46 -14.48
N HIS A 198 8.11 -19.46 -15.81
CA HIS A 198 8.23 -20.68 -16.64
C HIS A 198 9.56 -20.67 -17.38
N PRO A 199 10.60 -21.27 -16.78
CA PRO A 199 11.89 -21.45 -17.43
C PRO A 199 11.82 -22.43 -18.62
N ALA A 200 12.74 -22.26 -19.56
CA ALA A 200 12.98 -23.17 -20.68
C ALA A 200 13.80 -24.40 -20.23
N ASN A 201 13.85 -25.43 -21.09
CA ASN A 201 14.58 -26.67 -20.82
C ASN A 201 16.06 -26.48 -20.51
N LEU A 202 16.72 -25.44 -21.04
CA LEU A 202 18.12 -25.14 -20.70
C LEU A 202 18.32 -24.88 -19.20
N ILE A 203 17.37 -24.21 -18.54
CA ILE A 203 17.40 -24.01 -17.09
C ILE A 203 17.12 -25.33 -16.37
N GLY A 204 16.19 -26.14 -16.88
CA GLY A 204 15.90 -27.47 -16.35
C GLY A 204 17.12 -28.39 -16.37
N LEU A 205 17.87 -28.38 -17.46
CA LEU A 205 19.13 -29.11 -17.63
C LEU A 205 20.17 -28.67 -16.59
N GLU A 206 20.39 -27.37 -16.44
CA GLU A 206 21.36 -26.82 -15.50
C GLU A 206 21.02 -27.20 -14.04
N VAL A 207 19.77 -26.99 -13.63
CA VAL A 207 19.29 -27.39 -12.29
C VAL A 207 19.45 -28.89 -12.08
N THR A 208 19.10 -29.70 -13.08
CA THR A 208 19.19 -31.16 -12.99
C THR A 208 20.64 -31.63 -12.88
N ASN A 209 21.57 -31.04 -13.63
CA ASN A 209 22.99 -31.39 -13.54
C ASN A 209 23.58 -31.08 -12.17
N GLN A 210 23.17 -29.98 -11.54
CA GLN A 210 23.57 -29.70 -10.15
C GLN A 210 22.95 -30.70 -9.15
N ILE A 211 21.70 -31.14 -9.37
CA ILE A 211 21.07 -32.20 -8.58
C ILE A 211 21.84 -33.53 -8.74
N LEU A 212 22.14 -33.94 -9.97
CA LEU A 212 22.87 -35.17 -10.28
C LEU A 212 24.27 -35.15 -9.68
N ALA A 213 24.97 -34.01 -9.75
CA ALA A 213 26.28 -33.85 -9.11
C ALA A 213 26.21 -34.05 -7.59
N LYS A 214 25.17 -33.54 -6.92
CA LYS A 214 24.94 -33.78 -5.48
C LYS A 214 24.61 -35.24 -5.14
N LEU A 215 24.14 -36.00 -6.12
CA LEU A 215 23.89 -37.45 -6.01
C LEU A 215 25.08 -38.29 -6.47
N ASN A 216 26.18 -37.66 -6.91
CA ASN A 216 27.34 -38.31 -7.54
C ASN A 216 26.99 -39.11 -8.81
N PHE A 217 26.06 -38.59 -9.60
CA PHE A 217 25.69 -39.14 -10.90
C PHE A 217 26.29 -38.31 -12.04
N ASN A 218 26.44 -38.96 -13.19
CA ASN A 218 26.94 -38.33 -14.41
C ASN A 218 25.96 -37.23 -14.89
N PRO A 219 26.47 -36.08 -15.36
CA PRO A 219 25.63 -35.01 -15.86
C PRO A 219 24.95 -35.43 -17.19
N LEU A 220 23.78 -34.86 -17.44
CA LEU A 220 23.12 -34.92 -18.73
C LEU A 220 23.85 -34.02 -19.72
N THR A 221 24.01 -34.53 -20.94
CA THR A 221 24.66 -33.80 -22.06
C THR A 221 23.66 -33.08 -22.94
N GLN A 222 22.37 -33.40 -22.83
CA GLN A 222 21.29 -32.83 -23.63
C GLN A 222 20.06 -32.59 -22.76
N SER A 223 19.31 -31.55 -23.09
CA SER A 223 18.01 -31.27 -22.46
C SER A 223 16.93 -32.19 -23.02
N HIS A 224 15.77 -32.22 -22.36
CA HIS A 224 14.59 -32.87 -22.91
C HIS A 224 14.22 -32.27 -24.28
N HIS A 225 13.77 -33.11 -25.23
CA HIS A 225 13.48 -32.69 -26.61
C HIS A 225 12.23 -31.82 -26.71
N GLU A 226 11.22 -32.10 -25.89
CA GLU A 226 10.02 -31.26 -25.74
C GLU A 226 10.17 -30.26 -24.60
N GLU A 227 9.82 -29.00 -24.87
CA GLU A 227 9.82 -27.92 -23.88
C GLU A 227 8.69 -28.07 -22.85
N GLN A 228 9.06 -28.32 -21.59
CA GLN A 228 8.13 -28.76 -20.55
C GLN A 228 7.17 -27.65 -20.07
N LEU A 229 7.63 -26.39 -20.06
CA LEU A 229 6.85 -25.24 -19.58
C LEU A 229 6.54 -24.22 -20.68
N ALA A 230 6.66 -24.63 -21.95
CA ALA A 230 6.42 -23.78 -23.12
C ALA A 230 4.94 -23.64 -23.50
N THR A 231 4.01 -24.10 -22.67
CA THR A 231 2.56 -23.97 -22.90
C THR A 231 2.16 -22.52 -23.20
N PHE A 232 2.85 -21.57 -22.56
CA PHE A 232 2.62 -20.14 -22.73
C PHE A 232 3.90 -19.46 -23.13
N ARG A 233 3.83 -18.59 -24.13
CA ARG A 233 4.93 -17.75 -24.58
C ARG A 233 4.37 -16.36 -24.83
N ILE A 234 4.71 -15.41 -23.97
CA ILE A 234 4.18 -14.04 -24.08
C ILE A 234 5.14 -13.13 -24.87
N PRO A 235 4.62 -12.07 -25.51
CA PRO A 235 5.43 -11.13 -26.29
C PRO A 235 6.56 -10.49 -25.50
N ILE A 236 7.72 -10.39 -26.13
CA ILE A 236 8.81 -9.52 -25.67
C ILE A 236 8.71 -8.22 -26.46
N TYR A 237 8.72 -7.08 -25.77
CA TYR A 237 8.64 -5.78 -26.43
C TYR A 237 9.89 -5.53 -27.29
N PRO A 238 9.76 -4.91 -28.48
CA PRO A 238 10.91 -4.56 -29.33
C PRO A 238 12.00 -3.77 -28.58
N SER A 239 11.60 -2.85 -27.71
CA SER A 239 12.54 -2.11 -26.85
C SER A 239 13.36 -3.00 -25.92
N VAL A 240 12.79 -4.07 -25.40
CA VAL A 240 13.52 -5.06 -24.58
C VAL A 240 14.51 -5.83 -25.43
N ILE A 241 14.10 -6.29 -26.63
CA ILE A 241 14.96 -7.02 -27.57
C ILE A 241 16.19 -6.19 -27.93
N LYS A 242 15.97 -4.94 -28.33
CA LYS A 242 17.02 -4.00 -28.71
C LYS A 242 17.96 -3.68 -27.56
N HIS A 243 17.42 -3.15 -26.46
CA HIS A 243 18.27 -2.59 -25.39
C HIS A 243 18.95 -3.66 -24.54
N LEU A 244 18.38 -4.87 -24.41
CA LEU A 244 19.08 -5.99 -23.77
C LEU A 244 19.92 -6.82 -24.76
N ASN A 245 19.92 -6.46 -26.05
CA ASN A 245 20.66 -7.13 -27.12
C ASN A 245 20.37 -8.64 -27.20
N LEU A 246 19.09 -9.00 -27.22
CA LEU A 246 18.63 -10.41 -27.21
C LEU A 246 18.82 -11.05 -28.59
N GLN A 247 19.80 -11.93 -28.73
CA GLN A 247 20.20 -12.54 -30.01
C GLN A 247 19.14 -13.47 -30.61
N PHE A 248 18.25 -13.99 -29.77
CA PHE A 248 17.11 -14.81 -30.19
C PHE A 248 15.87 -13.99 -30.55
N GLY A 249 15.81 -12.69 -30.19
CA GLY A 249 14.61 -11.87 -30.32
C GLY A 249 14.12 -11.77 -31.77
N ASN A 250 15.03 -11.57 -32.73
CA ASN A 250 14.69 -11.51 -34.16
C ASN A 250 14.20 -12.84 -34.75
N LYS A 251 14.40 -13.96 -34.03
CA LYS A 251 13.91 -15.29 -34.42
C LYS A 251 12.54 -15.60 -33.80
N LEU A 252 12.09 -14.80 -32.84
CA LEU A 252 10.78 -14.95 -32.19
C LEU A 252 9.69 -14.28 -33.04
N ILE A 253 9.20 -15.02 -34.03
CA ILE A 253 8.11 -14.58 -34.89
C ILE A 253 6.72 -14.95 -34.36
N LYS A 254 6.65 -15.82 -33.35
CA LYS A 254 5.41 -16.46 -32.91
C LYS A 254 5.35 -16.66 -31.39
N TYR A 255 4.26 -16.21 -30.81
CA TYR A 255 3.91 -16.25 -29.39
C TYR A 255 2.68 -17.13 -29.18
N LYS A 256 2.53 -17.66 -27.96
CA LYS A 256 1.39 -18.49 -27.53
C LYS A 256 0.80 -17.86 -26.26
N PRO A 257 0.08 -16.74 -26.38
CA PRO A 257 -0.59 -16.12 -25.24
C PRO A 257 -1.65 -17.06 -24.66
N LEU A 258 -1.70 -17.09 -23.33
CA LEU A 258 -2.51 -18.03 -22.56
C LEU A 258 -4.02 -17.89 -22.77
N SER A 259 -4.49 -16.69 -23.09
CA SER A 259 -5.90 -16.39 -23.34
C SER A 259 -6.45 -16.95 -24.67
N PHE A 260 -5.58 -17.44 -25.57
CA PHE A 260 -5.97 -17.82 -26.94
C PHE A 260 -5.45 -19.21 -27.35
N MET A 261 -5.51 -20.18 -26.42
CA MET A 261 -4.98 -21.54 -26.59
C MET A 261 -5.22 -22.09 -28.02
N ASN A 262 -4.13 -22.53 -28.66
CA ASN A 262 -3.97 -23.15 -30.00
C ASN A 262 -3.44 -22.27 -31.14
N ASP A 263 -3.39 -20.94 -31.02
CA ASP A 263 -2.84 -20.07 -32.07
C ASP A 263 -1.37 -19.66 -31.80
N GLU A 264 -0.52 -19.74 -32.82
CA GLU A 264 0.78 -19.07 -32.86
C GLU A 264 0.62 -17.68 -33.48
N LEU A 265 0.79 -16.63 -32.68
CA LEU A 265 0.51 -15.24 -33.07
C LEU A 265 1.79 -14.40 -33.15
N ASP A 266 1.87 -13.46 -34.09
CA ASP A 266 2.93 -12.44 -34.06
C ASP A 266 2.72 -11.42 -32.93
N PHE A 267 3.70 -10.53 -32.73
CA PHE A 267 3.67 -9.50 -31.70
C PHE A 267 2.41 -8.62 -31.78
N ASN A 268 2.12 -8.09 -32.97
CA ASN A 268 1.02 -7.14 -33.17
C ASN A 268 -0.33 -7.80 -32.90
N THR A 269 -0.55 -9.00 -33.45
CA THR A 269 -1.80 -9.75 -33.28
C THR A 269 -2.00 -10.13 -31.81
N CYS A 270 -0.94 -10.56 -31.13
CA CYS A 270 -1.00 -10.89 -29.71
C CYS A 270 -1.36 -9.65 -28.87
N SER A 271 -0.65 -8.55 -29.07
CA SER A 271 -0.88 -7.29 -28.36
C SER A 271 -2.27 -6.71 -28.63
N GLN A 272 -2.73 -6.76 -29.88
CA GLN A 272 -4.07 -6.32 -30.27
C GLN A 272 -5.14 -7.12 -29.53
N ARG A 273 -5.04 -8.45 -29.51
CA ARG A 273 -5.99 -9.29 -28.78
C ARG A 273 -5.96 -9.02 -27.27
N TYR A 274 -4.79 -8.72 -26.69
CA TYR A 274 -4.70 -8.29 -25.28
C TYR A 274 -5.45 -6.97 -25.03
N ILE A 275 -5.24 -5.97 -25.89
CA ILE A 275 -5.92 -4.67 -25.84
C ILE A 275 -7.44 -4.87 -25.94
N GLU A 276 -7.91 -5.61 -26.95
CA GLU A 276 -9.33 -5.91 -27.17
C GLU A 276 -9.97 -6.62 -25.99
N THR A 277 -9.30 -7.63 -25.42
CA THR A 277 -9.80 -8.36 -24.25
C THR A 277 -9.93 -7.41 -23.06
N TYR A 278 -8.98 -6.51 -22.86
CA TYR A 278 -9.06 -5.53 -21.78
C TYR A 278 -10.19 -4.52 -22.01
N HIS A 279 -10.42 -4.06 -23.24
CA HIS A 279 -11.59 -3.26 -23.59
C HIS A 279 -12.90 -3.98 -23.33
N GLN A 280 -13.00 -5.28 -23.68
CA GLN A 280 -14.19 -6.09 -23.39
C GLN A 280 -14.44 -6.22 -21.89
N LEU A 281 -13.40 -6.42 -21.09
CA LEU A 281 -13.51 -6.45 -19.63
C LEU A 281 -13.93 -5.11 -19.04
N LEU A 282 -13.39 -4.00 -19.55
CA LEU A 282 -13.83 -2.65 -19.17
C LEU A 282 -15.28 -2.40 -19.60
N ALA A 283 -15.68 -2.84 -20.78
CA ALA A 283 -17.04 -2.73 -21.29
C ALA A 283 -18.02 -3.59 -20.48
N GLN A 284 -17.65 -4.81 -20.09
CA GLN A 284 -18.44 -5.67 -19.20
C GLN A 284 -18.52 -5.08 -17.79
N LYS A 285 -17.46 -4.47 -17.28
CA LYS A 285 -17.49 -3.75 -16.01
C LYS A 285 -18.37 -2.52 -16.10
N ASN A 286 -18.23 -1.72 -17.15
CA ASN A 286 -19.07 -0.56 -17.41
C ASN A 286 -20.51 -0.95 -17.72
N GLN A 287 -20.78 -2.09 -18.35
CA GLN A 287 -22.11 -2.66 -18.53
C GLN A 287 -22.65 -3.24 -17.24
N SER A 288 -21.87 -3.86 -16.37
CA SER A 288 -22.33 -4.23 -15.03
C SER A 288 -22.66 -3.00 -14.18
N ILE A 289 -22.01 -1.87 -14.46
CA ILE A 289 -22.27 -0.55 -13.88
C ILE A 289 -23.44 0.17 -14.59
N ASN A 290 -23.66 -0.05 -15.90
CA ASN A 290 -24.69 0.63 -16.72
C ASN A 290 -25.98 -0.20 -16.86
N SER A 291 -25.95 -1.52 -16.72
CA SER A 291 -27.10 -2.42 -16.57
C SER A 291 -27.66 -2.41 -15.14
N LEU A 292 -27.01 -1.64 -14.26
CA LEU A 292 -27.64 -0.97 -13.13
C LEU A 292 -28.47 0.25 -13.57
N SER A 293 -28.81 0.40 -14.85
CA SER A 293 -30.04 1.06 -15.27
C SER A 293 -31.24 0.16 -14.96
N LEU A 294 -31.47 -0.04 -13.67
CA LEU A 294 -32.76 -0.41 -13.11
C LEU A 294 -33.00 0.64 -12.05
N SER A 295 -34.15 1.30 -12.16
CA SER A 295 -34.80 2.11 -11.13
C SER A 295 -34.17 1.91 -9.75
N ILE A 296 -33.68 3.00 -9.15
CA ILE A 296 -33.23 3.06 -7.75
C ILE A 296 -34.23 2.22 -6.93
N PRO A 297 -33.86 1.03 -6.42
CA PRO A 297 -34.72 0.36 -5.49
C PRO A 297 -34.64 1.21 -4.24
N ALA A 298 -35.69 1.97 -3.97
CA ALA A 298 -35.91 2.60 -2.68
C ALA A 298 -35.63 1.55 -1.60
N MET A 299 -34.53 1.70 -0.86
CA MET A 299 -34.40 0.98 0.40
C MET A 299 -35.42 1.63 1.33
N LYS A 300 -36.60 1.02 1.46
CA LYS A 300 -37.57 1.38 2.50
C LYS A 300 -36.92 1.17 3.86
N SER A 301 -36.35 2.23 4.40
CA SER A 301 -35.92 2.32 5.77
C SER A 301 -37.14 2.68 6.62
N VAL A 302 -37.48 1.81 7.57
CA VAL A 302 -38.57 2.01 8.56
C VAL A 302 -38.16 3.04 9.64
N ASN A 303 -36.99 3.68 9.52
CA ASN A 303 -36.40 4.52 10.57
C ASN A 303 -36.18 5.97 10.10
N ASN A 304 -37.03 6.89 10.58
CA ASN A 304 -36.97 8.33 10.26
C ASN A 304 -35.81 9.08 10.94
N SER A 305 -34.99 8.43 11.79
CA SER A 305 -33.87 9.09 12.44
C SER A 305 -32.79 9.48 11.43
N PRO A 306 -32.13 10.66 11.51
CA PRO A 306 -31.10 11.06 10.55
C PRO A 306 -29.85 10.18 10.64
N LEU A 307 -29.18 9.92 9.51
CA LEU A 307 -27.86 9.29 9.49
C LEU A 307 -26.80 10.32 9.88
N ARG A 308 -26.08 10.07 10.99
CA ARG A 308 -25.09 11.02 11.51
C ARG A 308 -23.70 10.64 11.00
N ILE A 309 -23.09 11.54 10.23
CA ILE A 309 -21.77 11.34 9.64
C ILE A 309 -20.78 12.36 10.21
N SER A 310 -19.67 11.89 10.77
CA SER A 310 -18.54 12.77 11.06
C SER A 310 -17.57 12.82 9.88
N ILE A 311 -17.19 14.02 9.48
CA ILE A 311 -16.14 14.27 8.50
C ILE A 311 -14.85 14.61 9.24
N ILE A 312 -13.88 13.70 9.19
CA ILE A 312 -12.55 13.87 9.81
C ILE A 312 -11.53 13.88 8.66
N GLY A 313 -11.07 15.07 8.28
CA GLY A 313 -10.17 15.16 7.15
C GLY A 313 -9.45 16.49 6.92
N GLY A 314 -8.83 16.60 5.74
CA GLY A 314 -8.04 17.73 5.31
C GLY A 314 -8.84 18.91 4.77
N SER A 315 -8.17 19.77 4.01
CA SER A 315 -8.75 21.00 3.45
C SER A 315 -9.88 20.71 2.45
N ASN A 316 -9.77 19.66 1.63
CA ASN A 316 -10.85 19.21 0.73
C ASN A 316 -12.18 18.99 1.46
N SER A 317 -12.11 18.56 2.73
CA SER A 317 -13.24 18.26 3.60
C SER A 317 -13.81 19.49 4.34
N LEU A 318 -13.17 20.65 4.23
CA LEU A 318 -13.60 21.93 4.82
C LEU A 318 -14.05 22.97 3.79
N MET A 319 -13.85 22.70 2.50
CA MET A 319 -14.18 23.61 1.43
C MET A 319 -15.65 24.05 1.52
N ARG A 320 -15.90 25.37 1.59
CA ARG A 320 -17.26 25.92 1.47
C ARG A 320 -17.83 25.53 0.10
N ASN A 321 -19.04 24.97 0.07
CA ASN A 321 -19.61 24.33 -1.13
C ASN A 321 -18.68 23.26 -1.73
N GLY A 322 -17.95 22.52 -0.88
CA GLY A 322 -17.11 21.38 -1.25
C GLY A 322 -17.90 20.08 -1.39
N TYR A 323 -17.18 18.97 -1.53
CA TYR A 323 -17.80 17.66 -1.81
C TYR A 323 -18.74 17.21 -0.69
N THR A 324 -18.46 17.55 0.57
CA THR A 324 -19.26 17.17 1.73
C THR A 324 -20.68 17.71 1.66
N LYS A 325 -20.87 18.95 1.16
CA LYS A 325 -22.20 19.53 0.98
C LYS A 325 -23.03 18.69 0.00
N TYR A 326 -22.48 18.46 -1.20
CA TYR A 326 -23.14 17.66 -2.22
C TYR A 326 -23.30 16.21 -1.76
N LEU A 327 -22.40 15.69 -0.94
CA LEU A 327 -22.47 14.33 -0.41
C LEU A 327 -23.67 14.16 0.52
N SER A 328 -23.93 15.16 1.36
CA SER A 328 -25.12 15.17 2.23
C SER A 328 -26.40 15.07 1.41
N GLU A 329 -26.50 15.87 0.34
CA GLU A 329 -27.67 15.92 -0.56
C GLU A 329 -27.81 14.60 -1.34
N ASN A 330 -26.75 14.17 -2.03
CA ASN A 330 -26.73 12.97 -2.86
C ASN A 330 -27.03 11.71 -2.05
N LEU A 331 -26.37 11.56 -0.90
CA LEU A 331 -26.55 10.38 -0.06
C LEU A 331 -27.94 10.39 0.56
N SER A 332 -28.43 11.53 1.07
CA SER A 332 -29.77 11.61 1.65
C SER A 332 -30.87 11.19 0.67
N HIS A 333 -30.72 11.59 -0.59
CA HIS A 333 -31.61 11.14 -1.66
C HIS A 333 -31.46 9.63 -1.93
N ALA A 334 -30.23 9.15 -2.06
CA ALA A 334 -29.96 7.75 -2.39
C ALA A 334 -30.43 6.74 -1.32
N ILE A 335 -30.44 7.12 -0.05
CA ILE A 335 -30.89 6.26 1.06
C ILE A 335 -32.29 6.62 1.59
N GLU A 336 -32.97 7.58 0.96
CA GLU A 336 -34.29 8.09 1.37
C GLU A 336 -34.39 8.43 2.88
N ARG A 337 -33.31 8.99 3.43
CA ARG A 337 -33.17 9.29 4.86
C ARG A 337 -32.35 10.57 5.04
N PRO A 338 -32.69 11.47 5.99
CA PRO A 338 -31.91 12.68 6.23
C PRO A 338 -30.46 12.35 6.63
N VAL A 339 -29.50 13.12 6.14
CA VAL A 339 -28.07 13.01 6.49
C VAL A 339 -27.62 14.26 7.23
N ASN A 340 -27.04 14.06 8.41
CA ASN A 340 -26.48 15.13 9.24
C ASN A 340 -24.96 15.02 9.29
N LEU A 341 -24.27 16.09 8.90
CA LEU A 341 -22.81 16.14 8.90
C LEU A 341 -22.27 16.89 10.12
N ASN A 342 -21.31 16.28 10.81
CA ASN A 342 -20.48 16.92 11.83
C ASN A 342 -19.07 17.14 11.26
N TYR A 343 -18.55 18.36 11.38
CA TYR A 343 -17.26 18.73 10.80
C TYR A 343 -16.17 18.75 11.87
N PHE A 344 -15.16 17.89 11.70
CA PHE A 344 -13.99 17.81 12.57
C PHE A 344 -12.69 17.83 11.75
N ALA A 345 -12.74 18.49 10.60
CA ALA A 345 -11.65 18.60 9.64
C ALA A 345 -10.80 19.87 9.87
N LEU A 346 -9.54 19.84 9.42
CA LEU A 346 -8.63 21.00 9.38
C LEU A 346 -7.65 20.83 8.22
N GLY A 347 -7.46 21.90 7.44
CA GLY A 347 -6.50 21.95 6.34
C GLY A 347 -5.06 22.09 6.82
N GLY A 348 -4.11 21.58 6.03
CA GLY A 348 -2.67 21.72 6.26
C GLY A 348 -2.16 21.17 7.60
N VAL A 349 -2.86 20.16 8.14
CA VAL A 349 -2.42 19.36 9.30
C VAL A 349 -2.49 17.87 8.95
N THR A 350 -1.65 17.06 9.60
CA THR A 350 -1.56 15.62 9.35
C THR A 350 -2.73 14.86 10.01
N ASN A 351 -2.80 13.56 9.75
CA ASN A 351 -3.79 12.67 10.33
C ASN A 351 -3.75 12.59 11.87
N LEU A 352 -2.68 13.10 12.51
CA LEU A 352 -2.60 13.25 13.97
C LEU A 352 -3.69 14.20 14.47
N PHE A 353 -3.99 15.27 13.72
CA PHE A 353 -5.09 16.16 14.07
C PHE A 353 -6.43 15.42 14.04
N GLY A 354 -6.66 14.57 13.04
CA GLY A 354 -7.86 13.73 12.97
C GLY A 354 -8.02 12.80 14.17
N ALA A 355 -6.91 12.19 14.62
CA ALA A 355 -6.89 11.41 15.86
C ALA A 355 -7.20 12.24 17.09
N ILE A 356 -6.65 13.45 17.20
CA ILE A 356 -6.94 14.38 18.31
C ILE A 356 -8.42 14.78 18.29
N GLN A 357 -8.97 15.14 17.13
CA GLN A 357 -10.37 15.54 16.99
C GLN A 357 -11.35 14.43 17.35
N ASN A 358 -11.01 13.17 17.05
CA ASN A 358 -11.79 12.00 17.47
C ASN A 358 -12.00 12.00 18.99
N ILE A 359 -10.95 12.32 19.76
CA ILE A 359 -10.98 12.37 21.23
C ILE A 359 -11.69 13.61 21.73
N ARG A 360 -11.30 14.78 21.22
CA ARG A 360 -11.84 16.08 21.65
C ARG A 360 -13.35 16.14 21.53
N ASN A 361 -13.89 15.54 20.48
CA ASN A 361 -15.31 15.60 20.17
C ASN A 361 -16.07 14.32 20.48
N ASN A 362 -15.38 13.26 20.91
CA ASN A 362 -15.94 11.92 21.08
C ASN A 362 -16.73 11.47 19.84
N ALA A 363 -16.12 11.66 18.66
CA ALA A 363 -16.76 11.47 17.37
C ALA A 363 -17.46 10.10 17.22
N PRO A 364 -16.90 8.97 17.70
CA PRO A 364 -17.54 7.65 17.57
C PRO A 364 -18.91 7.54 18.27
N GLN A 365 -19.15 8.29 19.35
CA GLN A 365 -20.45 8.28 20.04
C GLN A 365 -21.50 9.15 19.34
N LYS A 366 -21.06 10.14 18.57
CA LYS A 366 -21.92 11.11 17.88
C LYS A 366 -22.21 10.72 16.44
N SER A 367 -21.74 9.56 15.99
CA SER A 367 -21.77 9.21 14.57
C SER A 367 -22.06 7.74 14.33
N ASP A 368 -22.88 7.52 13.32
CA ASP A 368 -23.14 6.19 12.78
C ASP A 368 -22.04 5.82 11.78
N LEU A 369 -21.48 6.83 11.09
CA LEU A 369 -20.40 6.72 10.13
C LEU A 369 -19.36 7.83 10.33
N ILE A 370 -18.08 7.50 10.16
CA ILE A 370 -16.99 8.46 10.04
C ILE A 370 -16.36 8.32 8.65
N LEU A 371 -16.28 9.44 7.92
CA LEU A 371 -15.48 9.56 6.71
C LEU A 371 -14.12 10.14 7.09
N PHE A 372 -13.06 9.37 6.86
CA PHE A 372 -11.68 9.72 7.22
C PHE A 372 -10.85 10.03 5.98
N GLU A 373 -10.26 11.23 5.90
CA GLU A 373 -9.56 11.70 4.70
C GLU A 373 -8.35 12.58 5.06
N TYR A 374 -7.14 12.02 5.06
CA TYR A 374 -5.90 12.78 5.29
C TYR A 374 -4.76 12.41 4.35
N CYS A 375 -5.03 11.58 3.32
CA CYS A 375 -3.96 11.03 2.49
C CYS A 375 -3.17 12.11 1.74
N VAL A 376 -3.83 13.17 1.27
CA VAL A 376 -3.17 14.31 0.58
C VAL A 376 -2.28 15.08 1.55
N ASN A 377 -2.80 15.37 2.75
CA ASN A 377 -2.08 16.10 3.79
C ASN A 377 -0.84 15.33 4.27
N ASP A 378 -1.01 14.05 4.63
CA ASP A 378 0.08 13.22 5.11
C ASP A 378 1.17 13.07 4.04
N ARG A 379 0.78 12.88 2.77
CA ARG A 379 1.75 12.82 1.66
C ARG A 379 2.58 14.09 1.58
N LYS A 380 1.93 15.26 1.60
CA LYS A 380 2.64 16.55 1.52
C LYS A 380 3.57 16.76 2.71
N ALA A 381 3.14 16.41 3.92
CA ALA A 381 4.00 16.51 5.11
C ALA A 381 5.20 15.53 5.04
N ILE A 382 4.98 14.31 4.54
CA ILE A 382 6.02 13.29 4.39
C ILE A 382 7.04 13.67 3.30
N SER A 383 6.59 14.16 2.15
CA SER A 383 7.51 14.56 1.06
C SER A 383 8.40 15.73 1.46
N GLN A 384 7.95 16.57 2.40
CA GLN A 384 8.73 17.66 2.98
C GLN A 384 9.60 17.26 4.17
N GLY A 385 9.63 15.96 4.53
CA GLY A 385 10.37 15.46 5.69
C GLY A 385 9.83 15.94 7.04
N LYS A 386 8.58 16.43 7.08
CA LYS A 386 7.90 16.96 8.27
C LYS A 386 6.95 15.97 8.93
N TYR A 387 6.84 14.77 8.39
CA TYR A 387 6.10 13.66 8.97
C TYR A 387 6.67 12.35 8.39
N SER A 388 6.37 11.20 8.99
CA SER A 388 6.86 9.93 8.44
C SER A 388 5.72 8.93 8.21
N ILE A 389 5.92 8.03 7.25
CA ILE A 389 5.02 6.91 6.94
C ILE A 389 4.70 6.11 8.21
N LYS A 390 5.71 5.86 9.06
CA LYS A 390 5.53 5.14 10.32
C LYS A 390 4.60 5.90 11.29
N LEU A 391 4.76 7.21 11.42
CA LEU A 391 3.91 8.02 12.30
C LEU A 391 2.48 8.09 11.76
N ALA A 392 2.30 8.30 10.45
CA ALA A 392 1.00 8.27 9.79
C ALA A 392 0.28 6.93 10.05
N GLY A 393 0.99 5.81 9.94
CA GLY A 393 0.45 4.47 10.17
C GLY A 393 0.05 4.22 11.63
N ARG A 394 0.92 4.56 12.58
CA ARG A 394 0.63 4.49 14.03
C ARG A 394 -0.60 5.31 14.41
N THR A 395 -0.76 6.48 13.78
CA THR A 395 -1.88 7.38 14.00
C THR A 395 -3.18 6.82 13.42
N LEU A 396 -3.17 6.38 12.15
CA LEU A 396 -4.36 5.82 11.50
C LEU A 396 -4.84 4.55 12.22
N GLU A 397 -3.94 3.63 12.54
CA GLU A 397 -4.29 2.45 13.33
C GLU A 397 -4.85 2.86 14.70
N GLY A 398 -4.20 3.79 15.40
CA GLY A 398 -4.67 4.28 16.70
C GLY A 398 -6.09 4.85 16.64
N PHE A 399 -6.38 5.68 15.62
CA PHE A 399 -7.69 6.24 15.35
C PHE A 399 -8.75 5.14 15.15
N ILE A 400 -8.45 4.15 14.32
CA ILE A 400 -9.35 3.02 14.03
C ILE A 400 -9.67 2.25 15.30
N ARG A 401 -8.62 1.81 16.01
CA ARG A 401 -8.77 1.00 17.22
C ARG A 401 -9.54 1.74 18.30
N ARG A 402 -9.24 3.01 18.52
CA ARG A 402 -9.96 3.84 19.50
C ARG A 402 -11.43 4.00 19.13
N THR A 403 -11.72 4.30 17.87
CA THR A 403 -13.10 4.43 17.36
C THR A 403 -13.89 3.16 17.63
N LYS A 404 -13.33 1.99 17.28
CA LYS A 404 -13.98 0.69 17.49
C LYS A 404 -14.08 0.29 18.96
N THR A 405 -13.16 0.75 19.81
CA THR A 405 -13.24 0.54 21.27
C THR A 405 -14.39 1.33 21.88
N ILE A 406 -14.57 2.59 21.47
CA ILE A 406 -15.62 3.47 22.01
C ILE A 406 -17.00 3.07 21.48
N ASN A 407 -17.10 2.79 20.18
CA ASN A 407 -18.34 2.38 19.54
C ASN A 407 -18.05 1.35 18.44
N PRO A 408 -18.20 0.03 18.74
CA PRO A 408 -17.99 -1.04 17.75
C PRO A 408 -18.87 -0.93 16.50
N ASN A 409 -20.05 -0.31 16.65
CA ASN A 409 -21.04 -0.13 15.60
C ASN A 409 -20.78 1.12 14.74
N CYS A 410 -19.92 2.04 15.19
CA CYS A 410 -19.53 3.19 14.39
C CYS A 410 -18.74 2.72 13.17
N ARG A 411 -19.25 3.00 11.97
CA ARG A 411 -18.59 2.65 10.71
C ARG A 411 -17.50 3.66 10.40
N ILE A 412 -16.43 3.20 9.76
CA ILE A 412 -15.35 4.05 9.26
C ILE A 412 -15.25 3.74 7.77
N ILE A 413 -15.20 4.78 6.94
CA ILE A 413 -14.80 4.67 5.55
C ILE A 413 -13.62 5.59 5.34
N ILE A 414 -12.54 5.06 4.78
CA ILE A 414 -11.36 5.84 4.44
C ILE A 414 -11.53 6.33 3.00
N LEU A 415 -11.45 7.65 2.83
CA LEU A 415 -11.42 8.29 1.53
C LEU A 415 -9.96 8.59 1.17
N ILE A 416 -9.54 8.17 -0.02
CA ILE A 416 -8.23 8.49 -0.56
C ILE A 416 -8.41 9.44 -1.74
N PHE A 417 -7.92 10.67 -1.56
CA PHE A 417 -7.81 11.67 -2.61
C PHE A 417 -6.37 11.72 -3.15
N GLY A 418 -6.27 12.12 -4.41
CA GLY A 418 -5.01 12.34 -5.11
C GLY A 418 -4.63 13.81 -5.18
N THR A 419 -3.51 14.08 -5.85
CA THR A 419 -3.07 15.42 -6.22
C THR A 419 -2.89 15.48 -7.72
N ASN A 420 -3.09 16.65 -8.32
CA ASN A 420 -2.89 16.87 -9.74
C ASN A 420 -1.41 17.09 -10.09
N SER A 421 -0.61 16.02 -9.97
CA SER A 421 0.84 16.05 -10.21
C SER A 421 1.29 14.79 -10.94
N SER A 422 2.23 14.92 -11.88
CA SER A 422 2.84 13.77 -12.59
C SER A 422 3.38 12.75 -11.60
N GLU A 423 4.11 13.20 -10.58
CA GLU A 423 4.63 12.36 -9.50
C GLU A 423 3.55 11.46 -8.85
N TYR A 424 2.29 11.94 -8.78
CA TYR A 424 1.19 11.15 -8.21
C TYR A 424 0.60 10.15 -9.19
N TYR A 425 0.53 10.51 -10.48
CA TYR A 425 -0.05 9.63 -11.49
C TYR A 425 0.92 8.52 -11.93
N ASP A 426 2.21 8.84 -11.96
CA ASP A 426 3.23 7.97 -12.54
C ASP A 426 3.79 6.97 -11.51
N ASN A 427 3.57 7.20 -10.21
CA ASN A 427 4.13 6.39 -9.13
C ASN A 427 3.07 5.82 -8.19
N CYS A 428 3.37 4.66 -7.59
CA CYS A 428 2.58 4.12 -6.49
C CYS A 428 2.72 5.03 -5.25
N CYS A 429 1.61 5.55 -4.74
CA CYS A 429 1.66 6.37 -3.54
C CYS A 429 1.81 5.50 -2.28
N GLN A 430 2.98 5.60 -1.63
CA GLN A 430 3.27 4.89 -0.37
C GLN A 430 2.27 5.20 0.74
N VAL A 431 1.75 6.44 0.83
CA VAL A 431 0.74 6.82 1.83
C VAL A 431 -0.60 6.15 1.54
N SER A 432 -1.02 6.11 0.27
CA SER A 432 -2.25 5.41 -0.13
C SER A 432 -2.14 3.92 0.15
N ALA A 433 -1.02 3.30 -0.23
CA ALA A 433 -0.74 1.89 0.05
C ALA A 433 -0.74 1.58 1.56
N LEU A 434 -0.15 2.46 2.38
CA LEU A 434 -0.20 2.35 3.84
C LEU A 434 -1.64 2.37 4.36
N TYR A 435 -2.44 3.34 3.91
CA TYR A 435 -3.83 3.49 4.33
C TYR A 435 -4.65 2.26 3.95
N GLU A 436 -4.50 1.77 2.72
CA GLU A 436 -5.16 0.56 2.21
C GLU A 436 -4.73 -0.70 2.96
N ALA A 437 -3.44 -0.86 3.26
CA ALA A 437 -2.92 -2.00 4.01
C ALA A 437 -3.48 -2.04 5.45
N ILE A 438 -3.53 -0.89 6.13
CA ILE A 438 -4.14 -0.79 7.45
C ILE A 438 -5.64 -1.06 7.36
N ALA A 439 -6.33 -0.46 6.39
CA ALA A 439 -7.76 -0.66 6.20
C ALA A 439 -8.10 -2.14 5.97
N LYS A 440 -7.34 -2.83 5.12
CA LYS A 440 -7.48 -4.28 4.86
C LYS A 440 -7.31 -5.10 6.14
N ARG A 441 -6.36 -4.75 7.02
CA ARG A 441 -6.17 -5.45 8.31
C ARG A 441 -7.41 -5.35 9.20
N TYR A 442 -8.07 -4.20 9.21
CA TYR A 442 -9.21 -3.90 10.08
C TYR A 442 -10.58 -4.10 9.42
N ASP A 443 -10.60 -4.60 8.18
CA ASP A 443 -11.81 -4.73 7.36
C ASP A 443 -12.59 -3.41 7.24
N ILE A 444 -11.84 -2.34 6.98
CA ILE A 444 -12.39 -0.99 6.78
C ILE A 444 -12.51 -0.72 5.29
N PRO A 445 -13.69 -0.33 4.80
CA PRO A 445 -13.84 0.08 3.40
C PRO A 445 -12.96 1.28 3.07
N VAL A 446 -12.25 1.17 1.96
CA VAL A 446 -11.55 2.28 1.31
C VAL A 446 -12.31 2.64 0.04
N ILE A 447 -12.49 3.94 -0.18
CA ILE A 447 -12.90 4.50 -1.47
C ILE A 447 -11.70 5.32 -1.95
N ASN A 448 -11.01 4.82 -2.96
CA ASN A 448 -9.88 5.53 -3.59
C ASN A 448 -10.39 6.28 -4.82
N ILE A 449 -10.76 7.54 -4.63
CA ILE A 449 -11.45 8.36 -5.62
C ILE A 449 -10.58 8.51 -6.87
N SER A 450 -9.29 8.78 -6.67
CA SER A 450 -8.35 8.96 -7.76
C SER A 450 -8.14 7.68 -8.57
N GLU A 451 -8.03 6.53 -7.92
CA GLU A 451 -7.90 5.26 -8.63
C GLU A 451 -9.19 4.90 -9.40
N ILE A 452 -10.37 5.15 -8.81
CA ILE A 452 -11.66 4.93 -9.47
C ILE A 452 -11.75 5.81 -10.72
N LEU A 453 -11.50 7.11 -10.58
CA LEU A 453 -11.53 8.06 -11.69
C LEU A 453 -10.52 7.69 -12.77
N LEU A 454 -9.32 7.23 -12.39
CA LEU A 454 -8.27 6.88 -13.35
C LEU A 454 -8.67 5.64 -14.16
N LYS A 455 -9.29 4.67 -13.49
CA LYS A 455 -9.78 3.44 -14.13
C LYS A 455 -11.00 3.67 -15.03
N THR A 456 -11.86 4.64 -14.70
CA THR A 456 -13.18 4.81 -15.33
C THR A 456 -13.23 5.95 -16.36
N GLN A 457 -12.45 7.02 -16.16
CA GLN A 457 -12.50 8.25 -16.96
C GLN A 457 -11.13 8.66 -17.52
N GLY A 458 -10.05 8.06 -17.04
CA GLY A 458 -8.68 8.34 -17.50
C GLY A 458 -8.06 9.64 -16.97
N ILE A 459 -6.77 9.81 -17.24
CA ILE A 459 -5.94 10.86 -16.63
C ILE A 459 -6.35 12.28 -17.07
N LYS A 460 -6.71 12.48 -18.35
CA LYS A 460 -7.13 13.79 -18.86
C LYS A 460 -8.37 14.30 -18.11
N PHE A 461 -9.32 13.41 -17.82
CA PHE A 461 -10.51 13.76 -17.05
C PHE A 461 -10.17 14.15 -15.63
N ILE A 462 -9.35 13.37 -14.91
CA ILE A 462 -8.94 13.70 -13.54
C ILE A 462 -8.27 15.07 -13.49
N LYS A 463 -7.32 15.34 -14.41
CA LYS A 463 -6.62 16.62 -14.48
C LYS A 463 -7.60 17.80 -14.60
N SER A 464 -8.72 17.62 -15.32
CA SER A 464 -9.77 18.63 -15.47
C SER A 464 -10.59 18.91 -14.20
N LEU A 465 -10.49 18.05 -13.17
CA LEU A 465 -11.18 18.22 -11.90
C LEU A 465 -10.43 19.12 -10.92
N TYR A 466 -9.33 19.74 -11.34
CA TYR A 466 -8.51 20.65 -10.55
C TYR A 466 -8.33 21.97 -11.28
N GLU A 467 -8.06 23.04 -10.55
CA GLU A 467 -7.71 24.32 -11.15
C GLU A 467 -6.23 24.32 -11.58
N PRO A 468 -5.84 25.06 -12.64
CA PRO A 468 -4.45 25.07 -13.13
C PRO A 468 -3.40 25.46 -12.08
N LYS A 469 -3.78 26.29 -11.09
CA LYS A 469 -2.90 26.78 -10.01
C LYS A 469 -3.10 26.05 -8.68
N ASP A 470 -4.05 25.13 -8.59
CA ASP A 470 -4.34 24.37 -7.37
C ASP A 470 -4.35 22.88 -7.68
N ASN A 471 -3.24 22.22 -7.37
CA ASN A 471 -3.07 20.79 -7.59
C ASN A 471 -3.53 19.92 -6.41
N ALA A 472 -4.04 20.52 -5.33
CA ALA A 472 -4.38 19.79 -4.11
C ALA A 472 -5.90 19.74 -3.86
N HIS A 473 -6.66 20.70 -4.42
CA HIS A 473 -8.09 20.80 -4.21
C HIS A 473 -8.88 20.59 -5.50
N TYR A 474 -9.97 19.83 -5.40
CA TYR A 474 -10.91 19.68 -6.51
C TYR A 474 -11.60 21.00 -6.85
N SER A 475 -11.76 21.29 -8.15
CA SER A 475 -12.39 22.49 -8.67
C SER A 475 -13.87 22.58 -8.28
N ARG A 476 -14.36 23.82 -8.15
CA ARG A 476 -15.78 24.08 -7.84
C ARG A 476 -16.50 24.63 -9.07
N ALA A 477 -17.77 24.28 -9.30
CA ALA A 477 -18.55 23.24 -8.61
C ALA A 477 -18.31 21.83 -9.16
N LYS A 478 -17.78 21.72 -10.39
CA LYS A 478 -17.75 20.47 -11.16
C LYS A 478 -16.96 19.35 -10.47
N GLY A 479 -15.70 19.60 -10.08
CA GLY A 479 -14.85 18.60 -9.46
C GLY A 479 -15.44 18.04 -8.16
N VAL A 480 -15.85 18.93 -7.26
CA VAL A 480 -16.43 18.55 -5.96
C VAL A 480 -17.76 17.79 -6.08
N GLN A 481 -18.59 18.09 -7.09
CA GLN A 481 -19.84 17.35 -7.36
C GLN A 481 -19.55 15.92 -7.84
N ILE A 482 -18.61 15.76 -8.77
CA ILE A 482 -18.20 14.45 -9.29
C ILE A 482 -17.63 13.58 -8.16
N VAL A 483 -16.75 14.15 -7.33
CA VAL A 483 -16.18 13.45 -6.16
C VAL A 483 -17.29 12.98 -5.21
N SER A 484 -18.26 13.86 -4.91
CA SER A 484 -19.42 13.50 -4.08
C SER A 484 -20.25 12.35 -4.67
N GLN A 485 -20.54 12.41 -5.98
CA GLN A 485 -21.31 11.38 -6.68
C GLN A 485 -20.60 10.03 -6.60
N ILE A 486 -19.29 9.99 -6.83
CA ILE A 486 -18.49 8.75 -6.75
C ILE A 486 -18.52 8.17 -5.34
N ILE A 487 -18.32 9.01 -4.32
CA ILE A 487 -18.38 8.56 -2.92
C ILE A 487 -19.76 7.97 -2.61
N THR A 488 -20.83 8.66 -3.03
CA THR A 488 -22.22 8.20 -2.83
C THR A 488 -22.44 6.86 -3.52
N GLN A 489 -22.07 6.75 -4.80
CA GLN A 489 -22.25 5.55 -5.60
C GLN A 489 -21.52 4.35 -5.00
N GLU A 490 -20.28 4.54 -4.53
CA GLU A 490 -19.49 3.48 -3.91
C GLU A 490 -20.06 3.02 -2.57
N ILE A 491 -20.61 3.95 -1.78
CA ILE A 491 -21.32 3.61 -0.53
C ILE A 491 -22.54 2.72 -0.82
N ILE A 492 -23.33 3.07 -1.84
CA ILE A 492 -24.55 2.34 -2.20
C ILE A 492 -24.23 1.01 -2.88
N ASN A 493 -23.41 1.00 -3.94
CA ASN A 493 -23.13 -0.19 -4.75
C ASN A 493 -22.49 -1.31 -3.94
N ARG A 494 -21.64 -0.96 -2.97
CA ARG A 494 -20.97 -1.93 -2.11
C ARG A 494 -21.76 -2.19 -0.82
N ASN A 495 -22.93 -1.57 -0.67
CA ASN A 495 -23.81 -1.67 0.48
C ASN A 495 -23.08 -1.39 1.82
N LEU A 496 -22.18 -0.40 1.82
CA LEU A 496 -21.24 -0.17 2.94
C LEU A 496 -21.93 0.18 4.26
N LEU A 497 -23.15 0.72 4.19
CA LEU A 497 -23.94 1.07 5.37
C LEU A 497 -24.56 -0.16 6.06
N ALA A 498 -24.76 -1.26 5.35
CA ALA A 498 -25.34 -2.49 5.90
C ALA A 498 -24.30 -3.56 6.26
N GLN A 499 -23.06 -3.43 5.76
CA GLN A 499 -22.00 -4.40 6.04
C GLN A 499 -21.76 -4.57 7.55
N PRO A 500 -21.51 -5.81 8.02
CA PRO A 500 -21.16 -6.07 9.41
C PRO A 500 -19.81 -5.43 9.73
N THR A 501 -19.67 -4.90 10.95
CA THR A 501 -18.38 -4.40 11.41
C THR A 501 -17.58 -5.53 12.04
N ARG A 502 -16.33 -5.73 11.58
CA ARG A 502 -15.41 -6.67 12.21
C ARG A 502 -15.10 -6.23 13.64
N LYS A 503 -15.08 -7.19 14.57
CA LYS A 503 -14.75 -6.90 15.97
C LYS A 503 -13.25 -6.64 16.13
N LEU A 504 -12.91 -5.75 17.04
CA LEU A 504 -11.53 -5.34 17.27
C LEU A 504 -10.65 -6.48 17.83
N GLU A 505 -11.25 -7.39 18.59
CA GLU A 505 -10.61 -8.59 19.17
C GLU A 505 -10.08 -9.56 18.10
N ASP A 506 -10.70 -9.58 16.91
CA ASP A 506 -10.30 -10.42 15.78
C ASP A 506 -9.13 -9.83 14.96
N CYS A 507 -8.64 -8.64 15.34
CA CYS A 507 -7.69 -7.86 14.56
C CYS A 507 -6.37 -7.67 15.32
N TYR A 508 -5.31 -8.32 14.82
CA TYR A 508 -3.95 -8.10 15.33
C TYR A 508 -3.41 -6.71 15.01
N ARG A 509 -2.79 -6.09 16.02
CA ARG A 509 -2.10 -4.80 15.90
C ARG A 509 -0.97 -4.90 14.87
N ILE A 510 -0.82 -3.87 14.06
CA ILE A 510 0.28 -3.66 13.12
C ILE A 510 1.43 -2.96 13.85
N TYR A 511 1.13 -1.88 14.57
CA TYR A 511 2.09 -1.13 15.36
C TYR A 511 1.87 -1.37 16.85
N ALA A 512 2.91 -1.86 17.53
CA ALA A 512 2.91 -2.06 18.98
C ALA A 512 2.61 -0.76 19.75
N ASN A 513 3.07 0.38 19.23
CA ASN A 513 2.93 1.71 19.82
C ASN A 513 1.97 2.62 19.02
N ASN A 514 0.88 2.06 18.46
CA ASN A 514 -0.18 2.87 17.85
C ASN A 514 -0.83 3.85 18.84
N LEU A 515 -1.58 4.81 18.33
CA LEU A 515 -2.14 5.91 19.12
C LEU A 515 -3.54 5.64 19.72
N GLN A 516 -3.94 4.38 19.96
CA GLN A 516 -5.28 4.09 20.50
C GLN A 516 -5.55 4.75 21.87
N TYR A 517 -4.49 4.96 22.65
CA TYR A 517 -4.53 5.57 23.98
C TYR A 517 -4.04 7.02 23.99
N LEU A 518 -4.06 7.70 22.84
CA LEU A 518 -3.82 9.14 22.79
C LEU A 518 -4.75 9.86 23.79
N LYS A 519 -4.21 10.88 24.46
CA LYS A 519 -4.94 11.79 25.34
C LYS A 519 -4.73 13.21 24.85
N PHE A 520 -5.68 14.08 25.18
CA PHE A 520 -5.61 15.51 24.87
C PHE A 520 -6.08 16.31 26.08
N THR A 521 -5.34 17.35 26.44
CA THR A 521 -5.79 18.33 27.44
C THR A 521 -5.74 19.74 26.88
N ARG A 522 -6.71 20.54 27.29
CA ARG A 522 -6.83 22.00 27.09
C ARG A 522 -7.02 22.74 28.40
N LYS A 523 -6.93 22.03 29.52
CA LYS A 523 -7.04 22.56 30.87
C LYS A 523 -5.65 22.45 31.49
N PHE A 524 -5.10 23.61 31.83
CA PHE A 524 -3.84 23.73 32.54
C PHE A 524 -4.15 24.41 33.86
N ASP A 525 -3.72 23.80 34.96
CA ASP A 525 -3.91 24.36 36.28
C ASP A 525 -3.08 25.63 36.42
N GLU A 526 -3.50 26.56 37.28
CA GLU A 526 -2.77 27.83 37.46
C GLU A 526 -1.34 27.59 37.94
N GLN A 527 -1.11 26.53 38.73
CA GLN A 527 0.22 26.12 39.18
C GLN A 527 1.12 25.63 38.03
N SER A 528 0.54 25.19 36.91
CA SER A 528 1.28 24.79 35.71
C SER A 528 1.74 26.00 34.88
N LEU A 529 1.21 27.19 35.14
CA LEU A 529 1.53 28.40 34.39
C LEU A 529 2.34 29.36 35.27
N GLN A 530 3.56 29.65 34.86
CA GLN A 530 4.45 30.58 35.53
C GLN A 530 4.69 31.81 34.65
N GLY A 531 4.69 33.01 35.25
CA GLY A 531 4.91 34.28 34.54
C GLY A 531 3.61 34.97 34.09
N ASP A 532 3.73 35.94 33.19
CA ASP A 532 2.59 36.68 32.62
C ASP A 532 1.92 35.86 31.50
N TYR A 533 0.67 35.47 31.70
CA TYR A 533 -0.11 34.75 30.69
C TYR A 533 -1.52 35.33 30.59
N GLU A 534 -2.08 35.24 29.38
CA GLU A 534 -3.45 35.69 29.11
C GLU A 534 -4.32 34.51 28.69
N ARG A 535 -5.61 34.57 29.05
CA ARG A 535 -6.62 33.63 28.55
C ARG A 535 -7.56 34.36 27.61
N SER A 536 -7.75 33.82 26.42
CA SER A 536 -8.69 34.34 25.43
C SER A 536 -9.49 33.20 24.78
N VAL A 537 -10.44 33.55 23.92
CA VAL A 537 -11.19 32.57 23.13
C VAL A 537 -10.97 32.85 21.65
N PHE A 538 -10.55 31.84 20.91
CA PHE A 538 -10.54 31.85 19.45
C PHE A 538 -11.81 31.20 18.93
N LYS A 539 -12.58 31.94 18.14
CA LYS A 539 -13.84 31.46 17.58
C LYS A 539 -13.93 31.74 16.09
N ASN A 540 -14.31 30.72 15.33
CA ASN A 540 -14.71 30.85 13.93
C ASN A 540 -15.88 29.90 13.63
N SER A 541 -16.21 29.68 12.36
CA SER A 541 -17.33 28.81 11.96
C SER A 541 -17.15 27.32 12.31
N LEU A 542 -15.93 26.88 12.64
CA LEU A 542 -15.57 25.47 12.87
C LEU A 542 -15.05 25.21 14.29
N PHE A 543 -14.47 26.23 14.94
CA PHE A 543 -13.74 26.10 16.19
C PHE A 543 -14.21 27.14 17.22
N ASP A 544 -14.22 26.70 18.48
CA ASP A 544 -14.45 27.51 19.67
C ASP A 544 -13.46 26.99 20.73
N GLU A 545 -12.33 27.69 20.86
CA GLU A 545 -11.16 27.24 21.59
C GLU A 545 -10.73 28.25 22.65
N SER A 546 -10.53 27.78 23.88
CA SER A 546 -9.79 28.55 24.89
C SER A 546 -8.30 28.57 24.53
N ILE A 547 -7.70 29.74 24.54
CA ILE A 547 -6.30 29.99 24.19
C ILE A 547 -5.56 30.52 25.41
N TYR A 548 -4.40 29.93 25.69
CA TYR A 548 -3.44 30.41 26.68
C TYR A 548 -2.30 31.09 25.93
N THR A 549 -2.17 32.40 26.09
CA THR A 549 -1.10 33.19 25.49
C THR A 549 0.06 33.30 26.46
N LEU A 550 1.19 32.68 26.13
CA LEU A 550 2.44 32.81 26.86
C LEU A 550 3.25 33.95 26.23
N LYS A 551 3.70 34.90 27.05
CA LYS A 551 4.65 35.94 26.65
C LYS A 551 6.08 35.55 27.04
N GLN A 552 7.05 36.36 26.65
CA GLN A 552 8.44 36.21 27.08
C GLN A 552 8.55 36.19 28.62
N GLY A 553 9.34 35.26 29.15
CA GLY A 553 9.48 35.03 30.59
C GLY A 553 8.44 34.08 31.18
N SER A 554 7.41 33.72 30.42
CA SER A 554 6.35 32.81 30.86
C SER A 554 6.58 31.38 30.38
N THR A 555 6.17 30.41 31.21
CA THR A 555 6.38 28.99 30.95
C THR A 555 5.15 28.18 31.35
N LEU A 556 4.76 27.22 30.51
CA LEU A 556 3.85 26.13 30.87
C LEU A 556 4.69 24.92 31.31
N ASN A 557 4.58 24.56 32.58
CA ASN A 557 5.28 23.45 33.23
C ASN A 557 4.29 22.32 33.58
N LEU A 558 4.63 21.10 33.18
CA LEU A 558 3.87 19.89 33.44
C LEU A 558 4.84 18.76 33.78
N ASN A 559 4.38 17.71 34.47
CA ASN A 559 5.13 16.46 34.57
C ASN A 559 4.42 15.41 33.71
N LEU A 560 5.13 14.85 32.73
CA LEU A 560 4.57 13.87 31.80
C LEU A 560 5.30 12.53 31.93
N LYS A 561 4.56 11.51 32.35
CA LYS A 561 4.98 10.10 32.19
C LYS A 561 4.43 9.59 30.87
N GLY A 562 5.22 9.70 29.81
CA GLY A 562 4.85 9.20 28.48
C GLY A 562 5.52 9.96 27.35
N GLN A 563 4.76 10.39 26.36
CA GLN A 563 5.30 11.05 25.15
C GLN A 563 4.42 12.24 24.75
N LEU A 564 5.01 13.42 24.58
CA LEU A 564 4.31 14.55 23.95
C LEU A 564 4.25 14.31 22.43
N LEU A 565 3.05 14.43 21.86
CA LEU A 565 2.82 14.20 20.43
C LEU A 565 2.69 15.53 19.67
N GLY A 566 1.96 16.49 20.21
CA GLY A 566 1.80 17.76 19.50
C GLY A 566 1.08 18.83 20.30
N LEU A 567 1.11 20.04 19.75
CA LEU A 567 0.47 21.22 20.32
C LEU A 567 -0.53 21.77 19.31
N ILE A 568 -1.79 21.92 19.72
CA ILE A 568 -2.73 22.74 18.96
C ILE A 568 -2.49 24.18 19.35
N ILE A 569 -2.22 25.03 18.36
CA ILE A 569 -1.90 26.44 18.55
C ILE A 569 -2.81 27.31 17.70
N LYS A 570 -3.00 28.57 18.12
CA LYS A 570 -3.62 29.61 17.31
C LYS A 570 -2.51 30.54 16.81
N SER A 571 -2.15 30.41 15.54
CA SER A 571 -1.13 31.27 14.96
C SER A 571 -1.66 32.67 14.66
N ASP A 572 -0.86 33.70 14.93
CA ASP A 572 -1.11 35.10 14.57
C ASP A 572 0.19 35.87 14.30
N TRP A 573 0.09 37.17 13.99
CA TRP A 573 1.20 38.00 13.54
C TRP A 573 2.35 38.14 14.55
N TYR A 574 2.04 38.00 15.84
CA TYR A 574 2.99 38.18 16.94
C TYR A 574 3.58 36.86 17.44
N ASP A 575 3.32 35.76 16.73
CA ASP A 575 3.93 34.48 17.01
C ASP A 575 5.47 34.54 16.89
N GLY A 576 6.15 33.85 17.80
CA GLY A 576 7.61 33.81 17.87
C GLY A 576 8.22 32.42 17.86
N PHE A 577 9.51 32.38 18.15
CA PHE A 577 10.17 31.13 18.51
C PHE A 577 9.80 30.71 19.93
N PHE A 578 9.57 29.41 20.11
CA PHE A 578 9.34 28.81 21.42
C PHE A 578 10.13 27.51 21.54
N GLN A 579 10.45 27.17 22.78
CA GLN A 579 11.14 25.95 23.15
C GLN A 579 10.19 24.99 23.85
N VAL A 580 10.33 23.71 23.52
CA VAL A 580 9.74 22.61 24.28
C VAL A 580 10.88 21.77 24.84
N LYS A 581 10.93 21.57 26.16
CA LYS A 581 11.86 20.65 26.82
C LYS A 581 11.07 19.52 27.45
N PHE A 582 11.54 18.28 27.32
CA PHE A 582 10.95 17.08 27.88
C PHE A 582 12.05 16.16 28.43
N GLY A 583 12.30 16.24 29.73
CA GLY A 583 13.52 15.70 30.34
C GLY A 583 14.77 16.29 29.68
N GLU A 584 15.70 15.43 29.28
CA GLU A 584 16.93 15.82 28.56
C GLU A 584 16.69 16.18 27.07
N GLN A 585 15.49 15.95 26.54
CA GLN A 585 15.18 16.24 25.14
C GLN A 585 14.69 17.67 24.99
N SER A 586 15.10 18.38 23.93
CA SER A 586 14.55 19.69 23.63
C SER A 586 14.42 19.95 22.14
N ILE A 587 13.42 20.76 21.78
CA ILE A 587 13.23 21.28 20.44
C ILE A 587 12.95 22.78 20.53
N VAL A 588 13.44 23.53 19.55
CA VAL A 588 13.09 24.95 19.36
C VAL A 588 12.44 25.07 17.99
N THR A 589 11.27 25.70 17.93
CA THR A 589 10.49 25.87 16.70
C THR A 589 9.73 27.19 16.70
N SER A 590 9.11 27.52 15.57
CA SER A 590 8.31 28.72 15.41
C SER A 590 6.81 28.40 15.45
N SER A 591 6.03 29.20 16.16
CA SER A 591 4.56 29.15 16.04
C SER A 591 4.06 29.86 14.79
N PHE A 592 4.85 30.79 14.22
CA PHE A 592 4.43 31.62 13.09
C PHE A 592 4.15 30.78 11.83
N SER A 593 2.99 31.00 11.21
CA SER A 593 2.48 30.18 10.11
C SER A 593 2.48 30.95 8.80
N GLU A 594 2.77 30.28 7.68
CA GLU A 594 2.68 30.89 6.33
C GLU A 594 1.28 31.40 5.95
N TRP A 595 0.23 30.99 6.67
CA TRP A 595 -1.14 31.41 6.43
C TRP A 595 -1.50 32.74 7.12
N VAL A 596 -0.62 33.24 7.99
CA VAL A 596 -0.78 34.55 8.64
C VAL A 596 -0.21 35.60 7.70
N GLN A 597 -1.08 36.30 6.97
CA GLN A 597 -0.70 37.29 5.93
C GLN A 597 -0.81 38.75 6.41
N SER A 598 -1.52 39.00 7.51
CA SER A 598 -1.67 40.33 8.09
C SER A 598 -1.83 40.28 9.63
N PRO A 599 -1.66 41.42 10.34
CA PRO A 599 -1.86 41.53 11.79
C PRO A 599 -3.21 41.02 12.32
N GLU A 600 -4.26 41.12 11.51
CA GLU A 600 -5.62 40.70 11.86
C GLU A 600 -5.88 39.21 11.58
N SER A 601 -4.99 38.57 10.81
CA SER A 601 -5.15 37.17 10.41
C SER A 601 -4.71 36.23 11.54
N ALA A 602 -5.54 35.21 11.79
CA ALA A 602 -5.23 34.15 12.73
C ALA A 602 -5.82 32.82 12.29
N ASN A 603 -5.11 31.73 12.60
CA ASN A 603 -5.55 30.38 12.25
C ASN A 603 -5.19 29.36 13.32
N LEU A 604 -6.07 28.38 13.53
CA LEU A 604 -5.72 27.21 14.32
C LEU A 604 -4.81 26.30 13.48
N ASN A 605 -3.81 25.68 14.11
CA ASN A 605 -2.89 24.74 13.47
C ASN A 605 -2.36 23.71 14.49
N LEU A 606 -1.54 22.76 14.03
CA LEU A 606 -0.92 21.71 14.83
C LEU A 606 0.60 21.72 14.64
N ILE A 607 1.33 21.77 15.75
CA ILE A 607 2.76 21.45 15.80
C ILE A 607 2.90 19.96 16.11
N THR A 608 3.48 19.19 15.19
CA THR A 608 3.71 17.75 15.23
C THR A 608 5.17 17.36 15.51
N LEU A 609 6.11 18.32 15.51
CA LEU A 609 7.52 18.06 15.82
C LEU A 609 7.75 17.25 17.11
N PRO A 610 7.03 17.47 18.24
CA PRO A 610 7.19 16.62 19.41
C PRO A 610 7.00 15.13 19.14
N TYR A 611 6.01 14.74 18.32
CA TYR A 611 5.79 13.32 17.97
C TYR A 611 6.96 12.71 17.19
N GLN A 612 7.68 13.54 16.43
CA GLN A 612 8.83 13.12 15.63
C GLN A 612 10.10 13.02 16.45
N LYS A 613 10.27 13.91 17.44
CA LYS A 613 11.55 14.11 18.12
C LYS A 613 11.61 13.52 19.53
N PHE A 614 10.50 13.51 20.25
CA PHE A 614 10.48 13.02 21.62
C PHE A 614 10.18 11.54 21.70
N SER A 615 10.94 10.83 22.53
CA SER A 615 10.73 9.42 22.86
C SER A 615 9.76 9.26 24.03
N PHE A 616 9.13 8.08 24.13
CA PHE A 616 8.28 7.74 25.27
C PHE A 616 9.12 7.52 26.54
N SER A 617 8.78 8.20 27.62
CA SER A 617 9.35 7.98 28.96
C SER A 617 8.45 7.09 29.82
N LYS A 618 9.06 6.10 30.48
CA LYS A 618 8.38 5.25 31.47
C LYS A 618 8.27 5.91 32.84
N GLU A 619 9.13 6.89 33.13
CA GLU A 619 9.10 7.68 34.36
C GLU A 619 8.53 9.08 34.09
N PRO A 620 7.94 9.74 35.10
CA PRO A 620 7.54 11.13 34.99
C PRO A 620 8.76 11.99 34.65
N GLN A 621 8.65 12.84 33.63
CA GLN A 621 9.68 13.78 33.23
C GLN A 621 9.11 15.20 33.18
N PRO A 622 9.89 16.22 33.56
CA PRO A 622 9.46 17.60 33.43
C PRO A 622 9.28 17.95 31.95
N LEU A 623 8.13 18.55 31.64
CA LEU A 623 7.76 19.10 30.35
C LEU A 623 7.58 20.62 30.52
N SER A 624 8.43 21.41 29.85
CA SER A 624 8.32 22.87 29.87
C SER A 624 8.14 23.42 28.46
N ILE A 625 7.20 24.34 28.27
CA ILE A 625 6.97 25.07 27.01
C ILE A 625 7.08 26.57 27.29
N SER A 626 7.99 27.27 26.61
CA SER A 626 8.27 28.70 26.87
C SER A 626 8.65 29.45 25.59
N VAL A 627 8.35 30.75 25.53
CA VAL A 627 8.77 31.62 24.42
C VAL A 627 10.28 31.91 24.53
N CYS A 628 10.99 31.89 23.40
CA CYS A 628 12.41 32.21 23.37
C CYS A 628 12.62 33.72 23.57
N PRO A 629 13.59 34.16 24.39
CA PRO A 629 13.80 35.59 24.61
C PRO A 629 14.50 36.31 23.44
N ASN A 630 15.26 35.55 22.66
CA ASN A 630 16.03 36.02 21.52
C ASN A 630 15.94 34.99 20.39
N PRO A 631 16.23 35.38 19.13
CA PRO A 631 16.40 34.43 18.03
C PRO A 631 17.37 33.30 18.39
N PRO A 632 16.96 32.03 18.29
CA PRO A 632 17.81 30.90 18.61
C PRO A 632 18.80 30.60 17.47
N ASP A 633 20.01 30.19 17.81
CA ASP A 633 21.02 29.76 16.82
C ASP A 633 20.62 28.47 16.08
N LYS A 634 19.83 27.62 16.74
CA LYS A 634 19.37 26.33 16.21
C LYS A 634 17.88 26.16 16.45
N PHE A 635 17.14 25.87 15.38
CA PHE A 635 15.71 25.59 15.42
C PHE A 635 15.30 24.67 14.27
N GLU A 636 14.10 24.12 14.35
CA GLU A 636 13.48 23.34 13.28
C GLU A 636 12.08 23.88 13.00
N LEU A 637 11.73 24.07 11.74
CA LEU A 637 10.39 24.49 11.35
C LEU A 637 9.51 23.27 11.07
N ASP A 638 8.33 23.25 11.69
CA ASP A 638 7.29 22.27 11.39
C ASP A 638 6.61 22.58 10.04
N TRP A 639 5.67 21.73 9.65
CA TRP A 639 4.87 21.92 8.44
C TRP A 639 4.11 23.25 8.46
N HIS A 640 4.24 24.03 7.37
CA HIS A 640 3.65 25.37 7.22
C HIS A 640 4.14 26.45 8.21
N LYS A 641 5.26 26.20 8.91
CA LYS A 641 5.88 27.15 9.84
C LYS A 641 7.03 27.91 9.19
N MET A 642 7.12 29.20 9.53
CA MET A 642 8.12 30.12 9.00
C MET A 642 8.81 30.88 10.13
N LEU A 643 9.81 31.68 9.79
CA LEU A 643 10.44 32.59 10.73
C LEU A 643 9.44 33.67 11.21
N PRO A 644 9.49 34.05 12.50
CA PRO A 644 8.72 35.18 13.02
C PRO A 644 8.94 36.46 12.21
N GLN A 645 7.90 37.28 12.08
CA GLN A 645 7.95 38.55 11.32
C GLN A 645 8.17 39.79 12.20
N VAL A 646 8.01 39.65 13.51
CA VAL A 646 8.15 40.74 14.48
C VAL A 646 9.39 40.56 15.37
N SER A 647 9.76 41.61 16.08
CA SER A 647 10.90 41.62 17.00
C SER A 647 10.74 40.61 18.15
N SER A 648 11.84 40.11 18.72
CA SER A 648 11.75 39.10 19.78
C SER A 648 11.06 39.59 21.06
N SER A 649 11.05 40.89 21.31
CA SER A 649 10.30 41.51 22.41
C SER A 649 8.78 41.42 22.25
N GLU A 650 8.29 41.17 21.04
CA GLU A 650 6.85 41.07 20.74
C GLU A 650 6.38 39.61 20.64
N TRP A 651 7.30 38.65 20.74
CA TRP A 651 6.98 37.23 20.56
C TRP A 651 6.05 36.71 21.64
N LYS A 652 5.06 35.94 21.18
CA LYS A 652 4.18 35.17 22.04
C LYS A 652 3.92 33.77 21.47
N LEU A 653 3.32 32.92 22.29
CA LEU A 653 2.84 31.60 21.91
C LEU A 653 1.41 31.41 22.40
N ASN A 654 0.50 31.14 21.48
CA ASN A 654 -0.92 30.91 21.77
C ASN A 654 -1.22 29.39 21.76
N ILE A 655 -1.38 28.77 22.93
CA ILE A 655 -1.63 27.32 23.07
C ILE A 655 -3.14 27.06 23.28
N ALA A 656 -3.74 26.23 22.44
CA ALA A 656 -5.12 25.75 22.60
C ALA A 656 -5.20 24.40 23.34
N GLY A 657 -4.12 23.61 23.29
CA GLY A 657 -4.02 22.35 24.03
C GLY A 657 -2.87 21.48 23.54
N ILE A 658 -2.65 20.37 24.24
CA ILE A 658 -1.58 19.42 23.94
C ILE A 658 -2.11 18.00 23.81
N ALA A 659 -1.52 17.25 22.87
CA ALA A 659 -1.78 15.83 22.64
C ALA A 659 -0.59 15.00 23.12
N TYR A 660 -0.86 13.91 23.85
CA TYR A 660 0.18 13.09 24.47
C TYR A 660 -0.25 11.62 24.60
N LEU A 661 0.73 10.73 24.84
CA LEU A 661 0.55 9.39 25.36
C LEU A 661 0.97 9.34 26.83
N GLY A 662 0.35 8.46 27.61
CA GLY A 662 0.68 8.29 29.03
C GLY A 662 -0.16 9.18 29.93
N GLU A 663 0.45 9.81 30.94
CA GLU A 663 -0.24 10.54 32.01
C GLU A 663 0.51 11.83 32.36
N ILE A 664 -0.26 12.92 32.49
CA ILE A 664 0.22 14.15 33.14
C ILE A 664 -0.05 13.96 34.64
N ILE A 665 0.97 14.19 35.45
CA ILE A 665 1.00 13.89 36.90
C ILE A 665 1.08 15.19 37.68
#